data_AF-A0A948TIB1-F1
#
_entry.id   AF-A0A948TIB1-F1
#
_cell.length_a   1.000
_cell.length_b   1.000
_cell.length_c   1.000
_cell.angle_alpha   90.00
_cell.angle_beta   90.00
_cell.angle_gamma   90.00
#
_symmetry.space_group_name_H-M   'P 1'
#
loop_
_entity.id
_entity.type
_entity.pdbx_description
1 polymer ?
#
loop_
_entity_poly.entity_id
_entity_poly.type
_entity_poly.pdbx_seq_one_letter_code
_entity_poly.pdbx_strand_id
1 'polypeptide(L)'
;MGTSWGKNYFDAVQVPVIKGYTPDKSMIPAIKNITATTANIVKTIVYSPAQEQIVVNYIDTTTGQTIKTDQLSGTYGSTSTYDVNSIIQTYLNSGYKLVSSDVPATLNFDTAGVQTYTVKLAHTYTTTTQTKDVIQTIKYVYADGTQAADPKVTTLTFTRSATKDNVTGKSTYGAWTPTSGTFPAVPSPVITGYTPSRSASEAIDDVTGDSDNNIQIITYNPIQETVKVNYVDQTTGTTITTATLTGAYGTHSNYTTADAIKQLESRGYTLVKDGFPADGFVFGKSADVYTVTLKETIKNSTQTQTVTQTINYETAGGKQVAAPHTATLTFTRSVATNEVTGKSTYGAWTPTTATFPAVTSPQVTGYTTNTPASDAVTVAADNPKNVTQTIIYVPNQEKVVVQYYDQTTNKVLSSVTLTGAYDTTSNYNPAPVIADYVHDGYQLVKDEFPVGGVTFNQDGSVPTYQIIFAHNTRVDTTDNNPDKVADLSKTVTETIKYQYSNGTQAATPVTKQVTFTRSATVDQVTHQVIAYSNWSPASDTLPAVESPTITGYTPDKAEVPAVTVSGDSENSTVTVTYSPNKESVQVQYIDQTTGKVLSTDTVSGTYGSTVKYDPQATITKYEKEGYQLVNNGVPADGITFDKDGNYSPYQVTFKHGTTTTTESKTVSETIHYVDNNGKSIAADKVEQTTFSRPAITDNVTHTVTYGQWSPASDTLPAVESPTITGYTPDKAEVPAVTVSGDSENSTVTVTYTPDTAKITVKYIDDTTGKVLKIATLQGSIGQKSIYNPNEQIKQYEQQGYQLVNDDYPQGGATFINGVQTYTIHLRETTTTFTPTTNPDHLQLTDVIHQVIHYQYENGHKAFADKVTTITFTRTATKNNVTGQVTYSNWTPVKATFAPVASPVIAGYTPSAQQSTPVTVKPGDNDNVQTIIYTPDQSTVTITYIDQTTGKTLRTDTLTGSYREHVPYDPQTIIANYEKHGYQLVNSDYPAQGAVFGKKPTSYRIYLKHHIVIDTVDHDPDHLDNLTHVVKRTIHYQYEDGRQAEPDVVEIVKFVRSAQVDEVTHQVIYG
;
A
#
# COMPACT_ATOMS: atom_id res chain seq x y z
N MET A 1 176.02 -69.05 -5.44
CA MET A 1 175.15 -70.25 -5.50
C MET A 1 173.69 -69.78 -5.47
N GLY A 2 172.74 -70.48 -6.10
CA GLY A 2 171.31 -70.09 -6.14
C GLY A 2 170.77 -69.85 -7.57
N THR A 3 169.43 -69.87 -7.74
CA THR A 3 168.75 -70.08 -9.04
C THR A 3 167.47 -69.25 -9.28
N SER A 4 167.04 -69.24 -10.56
CA SER A 4 165.65 -69.16 -11.12
C SER A 4 164.86 -67.83 -11.35
N TRP A 5 164.69 -67.51 -12.65
CA TRP A 5 163.48 -67.09 -13.43
C TRP A 5 162.62 -65.81 -13.14
N GLY A 6 162.30 -65.04 -14.21
CA GLY A 6 161.14 -64.11 -14.31
C GLY A 6 161.39 -62.72 -14.95
N LYS A 7 160.47 -62.21 -15.82
CA LYS A 7 160.40 -60.81 -16.36
C LYS A 7 159.06 -60.48 -17.09
N ASN A 8 158.64 -59.19 -17.08
CA ASN A 8 157.33 -58.67 -17.57
C ASN A 8 157.42 -57.34 -18.38
N TYR A 9 156.40 -56.97 -19.21
CA TYR A 9 156.22 -55.62 -19.82
C TYR A 9 154.79 -55.39 -20.40
N PHE A 10 154.50 -54.16 -20.92
CA PHE A 10 153.25 -53.72 -21.59
C PHE A 10 153.53 -52.93 -22.90
N ASP A 11 152.51 -52.77 -23.78
CA ASP A 11 152.59 -52.12 -25.11
C ASP A 11 151.60 -50.91 -25.28
N ALA A 12 151.26 -50.46 -26.51
CA ALA A 12 150.66 -49.14 -26.83
C ALA A 12 149.26 -49.15 -27.51
N VAL A 13 148.46 -48.05 -27.43
CA VAL A 13 147.01 -48.00 -27.78
C VAL A 13 146.54 -46.67 -28.43
N GLN A 14 145.45 -46.72 -29.24
CA GLN A 14 144.75 -45.61 -29.96
C GLN A 14 143.33 -45.33 -29.38
N VAL A 15 142.73 -44.17 -29.66
CA VAL A 15 141.48 -43.67 -28.99
C VAL A 15 140.24 -43.61 -29.92
N PRO A 16 139.01 -43.96 -29.47
CA PRO A 16 137.78 -43.99 -30.30
C PRO A 16 136.94 -42.69 -30.29
N VAL A 17 135.77 -42.71 -30.95
CA VAL A 17 134.77 -41.60 -31.01
C VAL A 17 133.39 -42.10 -30.52
N ILE A 18 132.62 -41.25 -29.84
CA ILE A 18 131.35 -41.59 -29.16
C ILE A 18 130.15 -40.86 -29.81
N LYS A 19 128.99 -41.50 -29.91
CA LYS A 19 127.77 -40.90 -30.46
C LYS A 19 127.20 -39.87 -29.48
N GLY A 20 127.20 -38.59 -29.86
CA GLY A 20 126.65 -37.47 -29.09
C GLY A 20 127.67 -36.62 -28.30
N TYR A 21 128.97 -36.93 -28.42
CA TYR A 21 130.07 -36.37 -27.62
C TYR A 21 131.37 -36.30 -28.47
N THR A 22 132.29 -35.32 -28.29
CA THR A 22 133.54 -35.17 -29.12
C THR A 22 134.88 -34.99 -28.35
N PRO A 23 136.05 -35.48 -28.83
CA PRO A 23 137.28 -35.74 -28.04
C PRO A 23 138.38 -34.64 -28.00
N ASP A 24 139.40 -34.85 -27.14
CA ASP A 24 140.60 -34.00 -26.98
C ASP A 24 141.95 -34.57 -27.55
N LYS A 25 142.22 -35.89 -27.53
CA LYS A 25 143.50 -36.53 -28.00
C LYS A 25 143.31 -37.96 -28.55
N SER A 26 144.34 -38.53 -29.19
CA SER A 26 144.21 -39.75 -30.03
C SER A 26 145.13 -40.98 -29.79
N MET A 27 146.23 -40.93 -28.99
CA MET A 27 147.13 -42.11 -28.80
C MET A 27 147.96 -42.09 -27.49
N ILE A 28 148.32 -43.28 -26.94
CA ILE A 28 149.17 -43.45 -25.75
C ILE A 28 150.23 -44.59 -25.93
N PRO A 29 151.53 -44.39 -25.53
CA PRO A 29 152.63 -45.35 -25.73
C PRO A 29 152.94 -46.34 -24.58
N ALA A 30 153.82 -47.32 -24.86
CA ALA A 30 154.20 -48.52 -24.10
C ALA A 30 155.15 -48.33 -22.87
N ILE A 31 155.23 -49.34 -21.97
CA ILE A 31 156.05 -49.34 -20.72
C ILE A 31 156.59 -50.75 -20.40
N LYS A 32 157.87 -50.93 -19.98
CA LYS A 32 158.48 -52.26 -19.71
C LYS A 32 159.05 -52.45 -18.29
N ASN A 33 159.01 -53.69 -17.78
CA ASN A 33 159.49 -54.17 -16.45
C ASN A 33 158.71 -53.65 -15.22
N ILE A 34 157.65 -54.37 -14.82
CA ILE A 34 156.81 -54.09 -13.63
C ILE A 34 156.58 -55.39 -12.83
N THR A 35 156.53 -55.31 -11.50
CA THR A 35 156.48 -56.48 -10.57
C THR A 35 155.32 -56.40 -9.56
N ALA A 36 155.12 -57.46 -8.76
CA ALA A 36 153.95 -57.68 -7.88
C ALA A 36 153.77 -56.70 -6.69
N THR A 37 154.58 -55.65 -6.58
CA THR A 37 154.46 -54.58 -5.56
C THR A 37 154.55 -53.18 -6.18
N THR A 38 154.25 -53.02 -7.46
CA THR A 38 154.39 -51.75 -8.20
C THR A 38 153.11 -50.92 -8.13
N ALA A 39 153.24 -49.61 -7.96
CA ALA A 39 152.12 -48.67 -7.92
C ALA A 39 151.52 -48.37 -9.32
N ASN A 40 150.28 -47.89 -9.33
CA ASN A 40 149.49 -47.60 -10.53
C ASN A 40 150.00 -46.38 -11.33
N ILE A 41 149.68 -46.34 -12.64
CA ILE A 41 150.02 -45.26 -13.59
C ILE A 41 148.72 -44.83 -14.31
N VAL A 42 148.52 -43.52 -14.54
CA VAL A 42 147.23 -42.93 -15.03
C VAL A 42 147.45 -41.85 -16.10
N LYS A 43 146.54 -41.74 -17.10
CA LYS A 43 146.41 -40.66 -18.11
C LYS A 43 144.94 -40.51 -18.58
N THR A 44 144.52 -39.32 -19.08
CA THR A 44 143.08 -38.94 -19.25
C THR A 44 142.81 -38.05 -20.50
N ILE A 45 141.57 -38.05 -21.02
CA ILE A 45 140.99 -37.36 -22.23
C ILE A 45 139.49 -36.96 -21.94
N VAL A 46 138.79 -36.06 -22.69
CA VAL A 46 137.47 -35.43 -22.30
C VAL A 46 136.46 -35.11 -23.47
N TYR A 47 135.11 -35.09 -23.23
CA TYR A 47 133.98 -34.87 -24.23
C TYR A 47 132.68 -34.07 -23.73
N SER A 48 131.59 -33.78 -24.53
CA SER A 48 130.30 -33.03 -24.13
C SER A 48 128.95 -33.14 -25.02
N PRO A 49 127.67 -32.83 -24.55
CA PRO A 49 126.32 -33.27 -25.12
C PRO A 49 125.10 -32.27 -25.46
N ALA A 50 123.80 -32.74 -25.66
CA ALA A 50 122.57 -32.05 -26.25
C ALA A 50 121.10 -32.31 -25.64
N GLN A 51 119.94 -32.00 -26.35
CA GLN A 51 118.51 -31.80 -25.83
C GLN A 51 117.28 -32.56 -26.51
N GLU A 52 116.11 -32.72 -25.81
CA GLU A 52 114.87 -33.51 -26.18
C GLU A 52 113.45 -33.04 -25.58
N GLN A 53 112.31 -33.75 -25.82
CA GLN A 53 110.89 -33.41 -25.40
C GLN A 53 109.87 -34.57 -25.09
N ILE A 54 108.75 -34.31 -24.36
CA ILE A 54 107.65 -35.26 -23.93
C ILE A 54 106.24 -34.60 -23.90
N VAL A 55 105.14 -35.37 -24.03
CA VAL A 55 103.71 -34.94 -23.95
C VAL A 55 102.82 -35.89 -23.09
N VAL A 56 101.79 -35.36 -22.41
CA VAL A 56 100.75 -36.12 -21.68
C VAL A 56 99.33 -35.60 -21.96
N ASN A 57 98.38 -36.48 -22.26
CA ASN A 57 96.96 -36.15 -22.55
C ASN A 57 96.01 -36.67 -21.47
N TYR A 58 94.89 -35.97 -21.23
CA TYR A 58 93.80 -36.39 -20.34
C TYR A 58 92.49 -36.42 -21.15
N ILE A 59 91.74 -37.52 -21.07
CA ILE A 59 90.54 -37.76 -21.89
C ILE A 59 89.35 -38.13 -20.99
N ASP A 60 88.22 -37.47 -21.22
CA ASP A 60 86.93 -37.85 -20.67
C ASP A 60 86.29 -38.93 -21.56
N THR A 61 86.01 -40.09 -20.98
CA THR A 61 85.38 -41.24 -21.66
C THR A 61 83.86 -41.23 -21.58
N THR A 62 83.25 -40.29 -20.85
CA THR A 62 81.80 -40.05 -20.84
C THR A 62 81.38 -39.10 -21.95
N THR A 63 82.19 -38.09 -22.26
CA THR A 63 81.95 -37.14 -23.37
C THR A 63 82.81 -37.40 -24.62
N GLY A 64 83.89 -38.17 -24.50
CA GLY A 64 84.82 -38.49 -25.59
C GLY A 64 85.90 -37.44 -25.86
N GLN A 65 86.00 -36.38 -25.04
CA GLN A 65 86.85 -35.22 -25.31
C GLN A 65 88.20 -35.25 -24.57
N THR A 66 89.24 -34.66 -25.16
CA THR A 66 90.49 -34.35 -24.45
C THR A 66 90.27 -33.17 -23.51
N ILE A 67 90.37 -33.43 -22.20
CA ILE A 67 90.19 -32.44 -21.12
C ILE A 67 91.40 -31.51 -21.01
N LYS A 68 92.61 -32.06 -21.19
CA LYS A 68 93.89 -31.34 -21.06
C LYS A 68 95.01 -32.04 -21.83
N THR A 69 95.97 -31.27 -22.32
CA THR A 69 97.28 -31.77 -22.78
C THR A 69 98.38 -30.93 -22.13
N ASP A 70 99.40 -31.59 -21.57
CA ASP A 70 100.62 -30.97 -21.05
C ASP A 70 101.82 -31.35 -21.94
N GLN A 71 102.78 -30.44 -22.11
CA GLN A 71 104.03 -30.69 -22.85
C GLN A 71 105.25 -30.26 -22.04
N LEU A 72 106.36 -30.98 -22.22
CA LEU A 72 107.54 -30.96 -21.35
C LEU A 72 108.82 -31.01 -22.21
N SER A 73 109.91 -30.41 -21.75
CA SER A 73 111.21 -30.39 -22.45
C SER A 73 112.39 -30.53 -21.48
N GLY A 74 113.52 -31.06 -21.96
CA GLY A 74 114.70 -31.34 -21.14
C GLY A 74 115.98 -31.64 -21.93
N THR A 75 117.08 -31.90 -21.25
CA THR A 75 118.32 -32.42 -21.86
C THR A 75 118.27 -33.94 -22.01
N TYR A 76 118.96 -34.50 -23.02
CA TYR A 76 119.00 -35.96 -23.22
C TYR A 76 119.48 -36.67 -21.95
N GLY A 77 118.69 -37.62 -21.44
CA GLY A 77 118.96 -38.36 -20.20
C GLY A 77 118.52 -37.67 -18.89
N SER A 78 117.79 -36.54 -18.94
CA SER A 78 117.22 -35.90 -17.74
C SER A 78 115.84 -36.44 -17.36
N THR A 79 115.41 -36.21 -16.12
CA THR A 79 114.10 -36.64 -15.59
C THR A 79 113.16 -35.46 -15.36
N SER A 80 111.86 -35.67 -15.52
CA SER A 80 110.81 -34.66 -15.32
C SER A 80 110.19 -34.76 -13.92
N THR A 81 109.81 -33.61 -13.35
CA THR A 81 109.14 -33.47 -12.04
C THR A 81 107.60 -33.45 -12.14
N TYR A 82 107.05 -33.85 -13.29
CA TYR A 82 105.62 -33.77 -13.59
C TYR A 82 104.77 -34.79 -12.79
N ASP A 83 103.91 -34.30 -11.89
CA ASP A 83 103.01 -35.12 -11.08
C ASP A 83 101.61 -35.28 -11.72
N VAL A 84 101.40 -36.45 -12.36
CA VAL A 84 100.12 -36.87 -12.92
C VAL A 84 99.05 -37.15 -11.85
N ASN A 85 99.43 -37.56 -10.63
CA ASN A 85 98.49 -38.03 -9.61
C ASN A 85 97.72 -36.88 -8.95
N SER A 86 98.38 -35.77 -8.65
CA SER A 86 97.72 -34.55 -8.17
C SER A 86 96.70 -34.00 -9.19
N ILE A 87 97.03 -34.08 -10.49
CA ILE A 87 96.12 -33.68 -11.58
C ILE A 87 94.92 -34.64 -11.66
N ILE A 88 95.14 -35.96 -11.57
CA ILE A 88 94.06 -36.95 -11.49
C ILE A 88 93.15 -36.67 -10.28
N GLN A 89 93.71 -36.46 -9.09
CA GLN A 89 92.93 -36.22 -7.87
C GLN A 89 92.07 -34.96 -7.97
N THR A 90 92.53 -33.93 -8.69
CA THR A 90 91.74 -32.71 -8.97
C THR A 90 90.47 -33.04 -9.76
N TYR A 91 90.55 -33.93 -10.76
CA TYR A 91 89.37 -34.38 -11.50
C TYR A 91 88.47 -35.31 -10.68
N LEU A 92 89.04 -36.19 -9.84
CA LEU A 92 88.26 -37.03 -8.91
C LEU A 92 87.40 -36.19 -7.96
N ASN A 93 88.00 -35.15 -7.38
CA ASN A 93 87.29 -34.18 -6.53
C ASN A 93 86.21 -33.38 -7.30
N SER A 94 86.32 -33.30 -8.63
CA SER A 94 85.38 -32.63 -9.53
C SER A 94 84.27 -33.56 -10.06
N GLY A 95 84.02 -34.69 -9.38
CA GLY A 95 82.94 -35.62 -9.70
C GLY A 95 83.28 -36.71 -10.72
N TYR A 96 84.51 -36.73 -11.24
CA TYR A 96 84.99 -37.83 -12.10
C TYR A 96 85.43 -39.07 -11.30
N LYS A 97 85.56 -40.20 -11.99
CA LYS A 97 86.29 -41.40 -11.57
C LYS A 97 87.42 -41.69 -12.56
N LEU A 98 88.56 -42.19 -12.08
CA LEU A 98 89.64 -42.67 -12.95
C LEU A 98 89.19 -43.97 -13.64
N VAL A 99 89.47 -44.06 -14.94
CA VAL A 99 89.20 -45.25 -15.77
C VAL A 99 90.51 -45.96 -16.12
N SER A 100 91.55 -45.22 -16.50
CA SER A 100 92.91 -45.76 -16.69
C SER A 100 93.95 -44.63 -16.77
N SER A 101 95.23 -44.97 -16.59
CA SER A 101 96.36 -44.14 -17.01
C SER A 101 97.49 -45.04 -17.50
N ASP A 102 98.22 -44.61 -18.53
CA ASP A 102 99.43 -45.26 -19.02
C ASP A 102 100.72 -44.46 -18.70
N VAL A 103 100.61 -43.37 -17.93
CA VAL A 103 101.73 -42.51 -17.54
C VAL A 103 102.61 -43.25 -16.51
N PRO A 104 103.92 -43.42 -16.76
CA PRO A 104 104.83 -44.09 -15.82
C PRO A 104 105.13 -43.23 -14.58
N ALA A 105 105.56 -43.87 -13.50
CA ALA A 105 105.86 -43.21 -12.22
C ALA A 105 107.03 -42.21 -12.27
N THR A 106 107.86 -42.26 -13.32
CA THR A 106 108.92 -41.29 -13.63
C THR A 106 108.99 -41.09 -15.14
N LEU A 107 109.00 -39.84 -15.60
CA LEU A 107 109.11 -39.48 -17.02
C LEU A 107 110.54 -39.01 -17.35
N ASN A 108 111.16 -39.61 -18.38
CA ASN A 108 112.57 -39.41 -18.72
C ASN A 108 112.73 -38.94 -20.17
N PHE A 109 113.62 -37.97 -20.41
CA PHE A 109 113.97 -37.48 -21.75
C PHE A 109 115.06 -38.37 -22.39
N ASP A 110 114.76 -39.66 -22.56
CA ASP A 110 115.71 -40.72 -22.94
C ASP A 110 115.63 -41.20 -24.42
N THR A 111 114.49 -40.93 -25.06
CA THR A 111 114.18 -41.30 -26.44
C THR A 111 114.32 -40.08 -27.35
N ALA A 112 114.93 -40.26 -28.53
CA ALA A 112 115.10 -39.19 -29.50
C ALA A 112 113.77 -38.82 -30.16
N GLY A 113 113.28 -37.60 -29.94
CA GLY A 113 111.97 -37.13 -30.38
C GLY A 113 110.86 -37.22 -29.32
N VAL A 114 109.67 -36.75 -29.69
CA VAL A 114 108.57 -36.49 -28.75
C VAL A 114 107.86 -37.76 -28.29
N GLN A 115 107.90 -38.04 -26.99
CA GLN A 115 107.11 -39.12 -26.35
C GLN A 115 105.67 -38.67 -26.05
N THR A 116 104.70 -39.58 -25.91
CA THR A 116 103.29 -39.22 -25.61
C THR A 116 102.56 -40.26 -24.77
N TYR A 117 101.84 -39.81 -23.74
CA TYR A 117 101.07 -40.62 -22.78
C TYR A 117 99.60 -40.16 -22.63
N THR A 118 98.74 -40.96 -21.99
CA THR A 118 97.28 -40.76 -21.86
C THR A 118 96.71 -41.14 -20.47
N VAL A 119 95.79 -40.31 -19.97
CA VAL A 119 94.94 -40.53 -18.79
C VAL A 119 93.47 -40.56 -19.23
N LYS A 120 92.63 -41.41 -18.64
CA LYS A 120 91.20 -41.54 -18.95
C LYS A 120 90.33 -41.45 -17.70
N LEU A 121 89.30 -40.61 -17.75
CA LEU A 121 88.36 -40.29 -16.66
C LEU A 121 86.90 -40.50 -17.12
N ALA A 122 85.94 -40.58 -16.21
CA ALA A 122 84.50 -40.67 -16.51
C ALA A 122 83.63 -40.00 -15.43
N HIS A 123 82.39 -39.59 -15.74
CA HIS A 123 81.48 -38.98 -14.76
C HIS A 123 81.02 -39.98 -13.68
N THR A 124 80.48 -39.45 -12.58
CA THR A 124 79.70 -40.18 -11.57
C THR A 124 78.29 -39.60 -11.44
N TYR A 125 77.36 -40.38 -10.89
CA TYR A 125 75.94 -40.00 -10.76
C TYR A 125 75.41 -40.30 -9.36
N THR A 126 74.44 -39.51 -8.90
CA THR A 126 73.77 -39.68 -7.60
C THR A 126 72.25 -39.71 -7.82
N THR A 127 71.55 -40.72 -7.29
CA THR A 127 70.09 -40.81 -7.38
C THR A 127 69.44 -40.58 -6.02
N THR A 128 68.33 -39.84 -6.02
CA THR A 128 67.51 -39.51 -4.85
C THR A 128 66.02 -39.74 -5.15
N THR A 129 65.18 -39.76 -4.13
CA THR A 129 63.72 -39.91 -4.27
C THR A 129 63.04 -38.63 -3.82
N GLN A 130 62.11 -38.11 -4.63
CA GLN A 130 61.19 -37.04 -4.28
C GLN A 130 59.85 -37.63 -3.90
N THR A 131 59.21 -37.07 -2.87
CA THR A 131 57.84 -37.37 -2.45
C THR A 131 57.01 -36.09 -2.50
N LYS A 132 55.76 -36.17 -2.95
CA LYS A 132 54.76 -35.10 -2.84
C LYS A 132 53.42 -35.69 -2.41
N ASP A 133 52.77 -35.01 -1.47
CA ASP A 133 51.39 -35.30 -1.07
C ASP A 133 50.42 -34.37 -1.81
N VAL A 134 49.26 -34.91 -2.15
CA VAL A 134 48.08 -34.17 -2.60
C VAL A 134 46.94 -34.44 -1.62
N ILE A 135 46.24 -33.40 -1.17
CA ILE A 135 45.31 -33.46 -0.04
C ILE A 135 43.92 -33.00 -0.49
N GLN A 136 42.89 -33.79 -0.18
CA GLN A 136 41.48 -33.38 -0.23
C GLN A 136 41.01 -32.98 1.18
N THR A 137 40.29 -31.86 1.29
CA THR A 137 39.60 -31.44 2.52
C THR A 137 38.12 -31.18 2.25
N ILE A 138 37.23 -31.90 2.90
CA ILE A 138 35.78 -31.70 2.84
C ILE A 138 35.35 -30.98 4.12
N LYS A 139 34.86 -29.75 4.00
CA LYS A 139 34.37 -28.94 5.12
C LYS A 139 32.85 -29.06 5.25
N TYR A 140 32.37 -29.28 6.45
CA TYR A 140 30.94 -29.28 6.78
C TYR A 140 30.61 -27.99 7.54
N VAL A 141 29.73 -27.15 6.99
CA VAL A 141 29.40 -25.82 7.54
C VAL A 141 27.91 -25.59 7.62
N TYR A 142 27.44 -24.72 8.51
CA TYR A 142 26.07 -24.20 8.47
C TYR A 142 25.93 -23.09 7.42
N ALA A 143 24.71 -22.63 7.16
CA ALA A 143 24.42 -21.57 6.18
C ALA A 143 25.09 -20.21 6.50
N ASP A 144 25.52 -19.98 7.75
CA ASP A 144 26.29 -18.81 8.19
C ASP A 144 27.82 -18.95 8.00
N GLY A 145 28.29 -20.12 7.54
CA GLY A 145 29.70 -20.45 7.36
C GLY A 145 30.41 -21.02 8.59
N THR A 146 29.74 -21.13 9.75
CA THR A 146 30.30 -21.77 10.95
C THR A 146 30.43 -23.29 10.78
N GLN A 147 31.34 -23.94 11.51
CA GLN A 147 31.58 -25.39 11.37
C GLN A 147 30.40 -26.21 11.90
N ALA A 148 29.83 -27.07 11.04
CA ALA A 148 28.71 -27.96 11.37
C ALA A 148 29.17 -29.36 11.80
N ALA A 149 30.27 -29.85 11.23
CA ALA A 149 30.95 -31.08 11.64
C ALA A 149 32.45 -30.99 11.30
N ASP A 150 33.27 -31.84 11.93
CA ASP A 150 34.72 -31.83 11.75
C ASP A 150 35.13 -32.10 10.28
N PRO A 151 36.00 -31.28 9.68
CA PRO A 151 36.39 -31.45 8.28
C PRO A 151 37.08 -32.79 8.03
N LYS A 152 36.66 -33.50 6.97
CA LYS A 152 37.29 -34.75 6.56
C LYS A 152 38.50 -34.44 5.67
N VAL A 153 39.69 -34.81 6.13
CA VAL A 153 40.94 -34.73 5.37
C VAL A 153 41.36 -36.12 4.87
N THR A 154 41.83 -36.19 3.63
CA THR A 154 42.34 -37.40 2.97
C THR A 154 43.57 -37.04 2.12
N THR A 155 44.60 -37.89 2.11
CA THR A 155 45.87 -37.63 1.40
C THR A 155 46.19 -38.75 0.41
N LEU A 156 46.72 -38.40 -0.76
CA LEU A 156 47.36 -39.29 -1.71
C LEU A 156 48.84 -38.93 -1.85
N THR A 157 49.73 -39.90 -1.67
CA THR A 157 51.19 -39.71 -1.67
C THR A 157 51.80 -40.25 -2.95
N PHE A 158 52.64 -39.46 -3.61
CA PHE A 158 53.30 -39.76 -4.88
C PHE A 158 54.81 -39.69 -4.74
N THR A 159 55.54 -40.58 -5.43
CA THR A 159 57.01 -40.65 -5.37
C THR A 159 57.64 -40.71 -6.76
N ARG A 160 58.82 -40.12 -6.96
CA ARG A 160 59.61 -40.26 -8.20
C ARG A 160 61.12 -40.21 -7.94
N SER A 161 61.90 -40.84 -8.81
CA SER A 161 63.36 -40.77 -8.76
C SER A 161 63.89 -39.46 -9.39
N ALA A 162 65.01 -38.97 -8.87
CA ALA A 162 65.76 -37.83 -9.39
C ALA A 162 67.26 -38.19 -9.44
N THR A 163 67.82 -38.33 -10.65
CA THR A 163 69.21 -38.73 -10.89
C THR A 163 70.02 -37.54 -11.39
N LYS A 164 71.07 -37.18 -10.64
CA LYS A 164 71.98 -36.07 -10.89
C LYS A 164 73.33 -36.57 -11.42
N ASP A 165 73.82 -35.94 -12.48
CA ASP A 165 75.22 -36.00 -12.91
C ASP A 165 76.08 -35.15 -11.96
N ASN A 166 77.13 -35.76 -11.38
CA ASN A 166 77.97 -35.10 -10.39
C ASN A 166 79.02 -34.15 -11.01
N VAL A 167 79.32 -34.28 -12.30
CA VAL A 167 80.23 -33.39 -13.05
C VAL A 167 79.45 -32.21 -13.64
N THR A 168 78.35 -32.47 -14.36
CA THR A 168 77.58 -31.39 -15.02
C THR A 168 76.52 -30.76 -14.12
N GLY A 169 76.26 -31.34 -12.95
CA GLY A 169 75.21 -30.91 -12.02
C GLY A 169 73.78 -31.18 -12.49
N LYS A 170 73.58 -31.61 -13.74
CA LYS A 170 72.28 -31.76 -14.39
C LYS A 170 71.49 -32.92 -13.77
N SER A 171 70.22 -32.68 -13.48
CA SER A 171 69.30 -33.68 -12.92
C SER A 171 68.24 -34.12 -13.93
N THR A 172 67.86 -35.39 -13.88
CA THR A 172 66.78 -36.01 -14.67
C THR A 172 65.77 -36.67 -13.72
N TYR A 173 64.48 -36.62 -14.07
CA TYR A 173 63.39 -37.10 -13.21
C TYR A 173 62.68 -38.30 -13.84
N GLY A 174 62.32 -39.27 -13.00
CA GLY A 174 61.42 -40.37 -13.36
C GLY A 174 59.95 -39.96 -13.28
N ALA A 175 59.06 -40.86 -13.71
CA ALA A 175 57.62 -40.69 -13.56
C ALA A 175 57.17 -40.77 -12.09
N TRP A 176 56.05 -40.12 -11.78
CA TRP A 176 55.38 -40.30 -10.48
C TRP A 176 54.81 -41.72 -10.34
N THR A 177 54.94 -42.28 -9.14
CA THR A 177 54.43 -43.58 -8.72
C THR A 177 53.63 -43.40 -7.41
N PRO A 178 52.33 -43.77 -7.37
CA PRO A 178 51.52 -44.26 -8.49
C PRO A 178 51.35 -43.19 -9.59
N THR A 179 50.93 -43.59 -10.79
CA THR A 179 50.78 -42.65 -11.92
C THR A 179 49.58 -41.71 -11.71
N SER A 180 48.49 -42.25 -11.17
CA SER A 180 47.33 -41.51 -10.66
C SER A 180 46.68 -42.22 -9.47
N GLY A 181 45.71 -41.57 -8.82
CA GLY A 181 44.86 -42.12 -7.77
C GLY A 181 43.52 -41.36 -7.67
N THR A 182 42.62 -41.86 -6.82
CA THR A 182 41.25 -41.35 -6.67
C THR A 182 40.95 -40.97 -5.23
N PHE A 183 40.31 -39.81 -5.02
CA PHE A 183 39.57 -39.52 -3.79
C PHE A 183 38.11 -39.98 -3.96
N PRO A 184 37.62 -40.96 -3.18
CA PRO A 184 36.23 -41.41 -3.29
C PRO A 184 35.24 -40.42 -2.67
N ALA A 185 33.97 -40.50 -3.09
CA ALA A 185 32.87 -39.74 -2.49
C ALA A 185 32.67 -40.12 -1.01
N VAL A 186 32.63 -39.12 -0.11
CA VAL A 186 32.44 -39.30 1.33
C VAL A 186 31.03 -38.85 1.72
N PRO A 187 30.20 -39.71 2.36
CA PRO A 187 28.88 -39.32 2.85
C PRO A 187 28.90 -38.13 3.81
N SER A 188 27.84 -37.34 3.77
CA SER A 188 27.62 -36.23 4.70
C SER A 188 27.12 -36.75 6.06
N PRO A 189 27.68 -36.28 7.19
CA PRO A 189 27.12 -36.51 8.52
C PRO A 189 25.62 -36.19 8.63
N VAL A 190 24.93 -36.88 9.55
CA VAL A 190 23.53 -36.59 9.89
C VAL A 190 23.52 -35.63 11.08
N ILE A 191 22.98 -34.42 10.88
CA ILE A 191 22.85 -33.39 11.92
C ILE A 191 21.37 -33.21 12.25
N THR A 192 21.01 -33.36 13.53
CA THR A 192 19.59 -33.29 13.95
C THR A 192 19.02 -31.91 13.72
N GLY A 193 17.92 -31.83 12.96
CA GLY A 193 17.28 -30.57 12.57
C GLY A 193 17.84 -29.89 11.32
N TYR A 194 18.81 -30.51 10.61
CA TYR A 194 19.43 -29.92 9.42
C TYR A 194 19.60 -30.93 8.28
N THR A 195 19.40 -30.48 7.05
CA THR A 195 19.71 -31.23 5.82
C THR A 195 20.98 -30.67 5.16
N PRO A 196 21.97 -31.51 4.79
CA PRO A 196 23.12 -31.06 4.01
C PRO A 196 22.72 -30.76 2.57
N SER A 197 23.42 -29.80 1.95
CA SER A 197 23.24 -29.41 0.54
C SER A 197 23.56 -30.54 -0.46
N ARG A 198 24.31 -31.55 -0.01
CA ARG A 198 24.63 -32.78 -0.76
C ARG A 198 24.68 -33.95 0.21
N SER A 199 24.21 -35.13 -0.21
CA SER A 199 24.29 -36.37 0.61
C SER A 199 25.70 -36.96 0.72
N ALA A 200 26.62 -36.54 -0.17
CA ALA A 200 28.03 -36.89 -0.14
C ALA A 200 28.87 -35.81 -0.86
N SER A 201 30.19 -35.84 -0.63
CA SER A 201 31.19 -35.13 -1.45
C SER A 201 31.28 -35.74 -2.86
N GLU A 202 31.86 -35.01 -3.80
CA GLU A 202 32.23 -35.55 -5.11
C GLU A 202 33.49 -36.42 -5.00
N ALA A 203 33.53 -37.49 -5.80
CA ALA A 203 34.76 -38.22 -6.07
C ALA A 203 35.64 -37.41 -7.03
N ILE A 204 36.95 -37.62 -6.96
CA ILE A 204 37.94 -37.00 -7.84
C ILE A 204 38.90 -38.09 -8.30
N ASP A 205 38.75 -38.51 -9.54
CA ASP A 205 39.63 -39.45 -10.22
C ASP A 205 40.85 -38.74 -10.86
N ASP A 206 41.80 -39.53 -11.35
CA ASP A 206 43.01 -39.09 -12.06
C ASP A 206 43.86 -38.02 -11.34
N VAL A 207 43.86 -38.02 -10.00
CA VAL A 207 44.78 -37.20 -9.19
C VAL A 207 46.20 -37.72 -9.40
N THR A 208 47.13 -36.84 -9.78
CA THR A 208 48.54 -37.19 -10.04
C THR A 208 49.48 -36.53 -9.04
N GLY A 209 50.76 -36.93 -9.03
CA GLY A 209 51.79 -36.28 -8.23
C GLY A 209 51.97 -34.79 -8.54
N ASP A 210 51.59 -34.30 -9.72
CA ASP A 210 51.67 -32.88 -10.06
C ASP A 210 50.38 -32.09 -9.75
N SER A 211 49.27 -32.74 -9.38
CA SER A 211 47.99 -32.11 -9.03
C SER A 211 48.03 -31.22 -7.78
N ASP A 212 47.11 -30.25 -7.70
CA ASP A 212 46.91 -29.37 -6.54
C ASP A 212 45.98 -29.97 -5.47
N ASN A 213 46.03 -29.43 -4.25
CA ASN A 213 45.13 -29.79 -3.16
C ASN A 213 43.68 -29.36 -3.46
N ASN A 214 42.72 -30.20 -3.08
CA ASN A 214 41.30 -29.98 -3.30
C ASN A 214 40.55 -29.60 -2.00
N ILE A 215 39.59 -28.68 -2.12
CA ILE A 215 38.65 -28.37 -1.03
C ILE A 215 37.21 -28.47 -1.56
N GLN A 216 36.35 -29.18 -0.82
CA GLN A 216 34.90 -29.19 -1.02
C GLN A 216 34.18 -28.66 0.22
N ILE A 217 32.99 -28.10 0.03
CA ILE A 217 32.17 -27.55 1.12
C ILE A 217 30.75 -28.12 1.01
N ILE A 218 30.21 -28.59 2.13
CA ILE A 218 28.84 -29.09 2.24
C ILE A 218 28.13 -28.28 3.34
N THR A 219 27.01 -27.65 2.96
CA THR A 219 26.30 -26.65 3.76
C THR A 219 25.04 -27.24 4.37
N TYR A 220 24.85 -27.09 5.68
CA TYR A 220 23.69 -27.60 6.42
C TYR A 220 22.64 -26.52 6.59
N ASN A 221 21.47 -26.76 6.00
CA ASN A 221 20.30 -25.87 6.08
C ASN A 221 19.30 -26.43 7.11
N PRO A 222 18.73 -25.61 7.99
CA PRO A 222 17.76 -26.08 8.99
C PRO A 222 16.46 -26.55 8.32
N ILE A 223 15.85 -27.60 8.86
CA ILE A 223 14.55 -28.09 8.41
C ILE A 223 13.42 -27.17 8.90
N GLN A 224 12.28 -27.19 8.20
CA GLN A 224 11.07 -26.49 8.63
C GLN A 224 10.26 -27.39 9.57
N GLU A 225 9.99 -26.89 10.77
CA GLU A 225 9.19 -27.55 11.80
C GLU A 225 7.80 -26.93 11.89
N THR A 226 6.81 -27.72 12.32
CA THR A 226 5.41 -27.24 12.43
C THR A 226 4.83 -27.51 13.82
N VAL A 227 4.36 -26.46 14.49
CA VAL A 227 3.73 -26.51 15.83
C VAL A 227 2.31 -25.97 15.75
N LYS A 228 1.37 -26.56 16.49
CA LYS A 228 -0.04 -26.16 16.51
C LYS A 228 -0.42 -25.49 17.82
N VAL A 229 -1.33 -24.52 17.75
CA VAL A 229 -1.99 -23.93 18.92
C VAL A 229 -3.49 -24.16 18.76
N ASN A 230 -4.03 -25.11 19.52
CA ASN A 230 -5.45 -25.45 19.53
C ASN A 230 -6.17 -24.56 20.54
N TYR A 231 -7.20 -23.86 20.07
CA TYR A 231 -8.13 -23.11 20.91
C TYR A 231 -9.34 -24.01 21.14
N VAL A 232 -9.53 -24.48 22.37
CA VAL A 232 -10.56 -25.48 22.73
C VAL A 232 -11.60 -24.91 23.68
N ASP A 233 -12.84 -25.34 23.51
CA ASP A 233 -13.93 -25.07 24.45
C ASP A 233 -13.89 -26.10 25.59
N GLN A 234 -13.78 -25.61 26.82
CA GLN A 234 -13.85 -26.38 28.06
C GLN A 234 -15.17 -27.13 28.21
N THR A 235 -16.25 -26.58 27.67
CA THR A 235 -17.64 -27.04 27.87
C THR A 235 -17.95 -28.29 27.03
N THR A 236 -17.53 -28.28 25.76
CA THR A 236 -17.74 -29.38 24.80
C THR A 236 -16.50 -30.25 24.54
N GLY A 237 -15.31 -29.80 24.94
CA GLY A 237 -14.04 -30.44 24.62
C GLY A 237 -13.61 -30.29 23.15
N THR A 238 -14.30 -29.47 22.35
CA THR A 238 -14.06 -29.34 20.91
C THR A 238 -13.06 -28.23 20.58
N THR A 239 -12.28 -28.44 19.51
CA THR A 239 -11.37 -27.41 18.99
C THR A 239 -12.15 -26.36 18.19
N ILE A 240 -12.22 -25.15 18.73
CA ILE A 240 -12.90 -23.98 18.13
C ILE A 240 -12.12 -23.49 16.90
N THR A 241 -10.78 -23.50 16.99
CA THR A 241 -9.85 -23.20 15.88
C THR A 241 -8.43 -23.68 16.20
N THR A 242 -7.59 -23.84 15.19
CA THR A 242 -6.16 -24.19 15.33
C THR A 242 -5.31 -23.22 14.52
N ALA A 243 -4.38 -22.53 15.18
CA ALA A 243 -3.26 -21.90 14.47
C ALA A 243 -2.19 -22.97 14.18
N THR A 244 -1.65 -22.99 12.97
CA THR A 244 -0.46 -23.79 12.64
C THR A 244 0.69 -22.83 12.36
N LEU A 245 1.78 -23.01 13.10
CA LEU A 245 2.97 -22.18 13.08
C LEU A 245 4.09 -22.96 12.43
N THR A 246 4.83 -22.33 11.52
CA THR A 246 5.92 -22.95 10.75
C THR A 246 7.19 -22.12 10.90
N GLY A 247 8.32 -22.76 11.19
CA GLY A 247 9.59 -22.06 11.33
C GLY A 247 10.79 -23.00 11.26
N ALA A 248 11.97 -22.44 11.00
CA ALA A 248 13.20 -23.22 10.91
C ALA A 248 13.60 -23.79 12.28
N TYR A 249 14.06 -25.03 12.30
CA TYR A 249 14.56 -25.71 13.50
C TYR A 249 15.54 -24.82 14.29
N GLY A 250 15.32 -24.70 15.60
CA GLY A 250 16.11 -23.87 16.50
C GLY A 250 15.76 -22.37 16.53
N THR A 251 14.88 -21.87 15.66
CA THR A 251 14.41 -20.47 15.70
C THR A 251 13.32 -20.24 16.72
N HIS A 252 13.17 -18.99 17.19
CA HIS A 252 12.15 -18.60 18.14
C HIS A 252 10.86 -18.18 17.43
N SER A 253 9.71 -18.63 17.93
CA SER A 253 8.41 -18.15 17.48
C SER A 253 8.13 -16.75 18.06
N ASN A 254 7.57 -15.88 17.22
CA ASN A 254 7.04 -14.56 17.58
C ASN A 254 5.50 -14.54 17.72
N TYR A 255 4.85 -15.72 17.69
CA TYR A 255 3.41 -15.83 17.81
C TYR A 255 2.94 -15.50 19.23
N THR A 256 1.80 -14.82 19.35
CA THR A 256 1.09 -14.65 20.63
C THR A 256 -0.38 -15.05 20.47
N THR A 257 -0.97 -15.49 21.58
CA THR A 257 -2.38 -15.91 21.67
C THR A 257 -3.36 -14.74 21.79
N ALA A 258 -2.88 -13.55 22.15
CA ALA A 258 -3.70 -12.42 22.62
C ALA A 258 -4.79 -12.01 21.62
N ASP A 259 -4.46 -11.82 20.33
CA ASP A 259 -5.44 -11.43 19.32
C ASP A 259 -6.44 -12.54 18.99
N ALA A 260 -6.01 -13.81 19.04
CA ALA A 260 -6.90 -14.95 18.82
C ALA A 260 -7.88 -15.16 20.00
N ILE A 261 -7.40 -14.99 21.24
CA ILE A 261 -8.26 -14.98 22.44
C ILE A 261 -9.28 -13.84 22.32
N LYS A 262 -8.83 -12.61 22.02
CA LYS A 262 -9.69 -11.43 21.87
C LYS A 262 -10.74 -11.57 20.76
N GLN A 263 -10.42 -12.27 19.67
CA GLN A 263 -11.40 -12.62 18.62
C GLN A 263 -12.40 -13.71 19.03
N LEU A 264 -12.02 -14.62 19.93
CA LEU A 264 -12.96 -15.60 20.49
C LEU A 264 -13.84 -14.98 21.58
N GLU A 265 -13.31 -14.05 22.36
CA GLU A 265 -14.08 -13.26 23.34
C GLU A 265 -15.15 -12.39 22.67
N SER A 266 -14.84 -11.74 21.54
CA SER A 266 -15.86 -11.02 20.75
C SER A 266 -16.89 -11.94 20.07
N ARG A 267 -16.62 -13.25 20.02
CA ARG A 267 -17.54 -14.31 19.56
C ARG A 267 -18.28 -15.02 20.70
N GLY A 268 -18.28 -14.43 21.90
CA GLY A 268 -19.06 -14.94 23.03
C GLY A 268 -18.37 -16.02 23.85
N TYR A 269 -17.04 -16.16 23.78
CA TYR A 269 -16.27 -16.99 24.72
C TYR A 269 -15.67 -16.14 25.86
N THR A 270 -15.13 -16.80 26.88
CA THR A 270 -14.28 -16.22 27.93
C THR A 270 -13.02 -17.09 28.08
N LEU A 271 -11.84 -16.49 28.20
CA LEU A 271 -10.61 -17.23 28.51
C LEU A 271 -10.73 -17.99 29.85
N VAL A 272 -10.35 -19.27 29.86
CA VAL A 272 -10.29 -20.10 31.07
C VAL A 272 -8.84 -20.31 31.50
N LYS A 273 -7.97 -20.66 30.54
CA LYS A 273 -6.55 -20.86 30.76
C LYS A 273 -5.82 -20.70 29.43
N ASP A 274 -4.83 -19.81 29.38
CA ASP A 274 -3.81 -19.89 28.35
C ASP A 274 -2.81 -21.02 28.68
N GLY A 275 -2.49 -21.83 27.68
CA GLY A 275 -1.51 -22.90 27.74
C GLY A 275 -0.34 -22.71 26.77
N PHE A 276 -0.27 -21.56 26.10
CA PHE A 276 0.88 -21.12 25.33
C PHE A 276 1.91 -20.40 26.23
N PRO A 277 3.22 -20.61 26.03
CA PRO A 277 4.26 -19.95 26.83
C PRO A 277 4.32 -18.44 26.55
N ALA A 278 4.37 -17.64 27.61
CA ALA A 278 4.32 -16.17 27.51
C ALA A 278 5.51 -15.55 26.76
N ASP A 279 6.71 -16.14 26.90
CA ASP A 279 7.91 -15.71 26.19
C ASP A 279 7.95 -16.23 24.73
N GLY A 280 7.03 -17.11 24.34
CA GLY A 280 7.04 -17.88 23.09
C GLY A 280 7.75 -19.23 23.22
N PHE A 281 8.12 -19.85 22.09
CA PHE A 281 8.76 -21.17 22.07
C PHE A 281 9.80 -21.31 20.95
N VAL A 282 10.65 -22.34 21.02
CA VAL A 282 11.65 -22.65 19.98
C VAL A 282 11.25 -23.85 19.14
N PHE A 283 11.25 -23.70 17.81
CA PHE A 283 10.91 -24.74 16.85
C PHE A 283 11.87 -25.94 16.98
N GLY A 284 11.32 -27.17 17.01
CA GLY A 284 12.09 -28.41 17.18
C GLY A 284 12.64 -28.68 18.60
N LYS A 285 12.30 -27.85 19.60
CA LYS A 285 12.72 -28.02 21.01
C LYS A 285 11.57 -27.94 22.03
N SER A 286 10.34 -27.84 21.54
CA SER A 286 9.14 -27.53 22.33
C SER A 286 7.99 -28.46 21.95
N ALA A 287 6.87 -28.43 22.67
CA ALA A 287 5.73 -29.31 22.39
C ALA A 287 5.07 -29.03 21.03
N ASP A 288 4.76 -30.09 20.29
CA ASP A 288 4.13 -30.03 18.96
C ASP A 288 2.75 -29.36 18.95
N VAL A 289 2.06 -29.37 20.10
CA VAL A 289 0.71 -28.81 20.28
C VAL A 289 0.60 -28.08 21.62
N TYR A 290 0.32 -26.78 21.56
CA TYR A 290 -0.18 -25.99 22.68
C TYR A 290 -1.71 -25.95 22.69
N THR A 291 -2.31 -25.76 23.88
CA THR A 291 -3.77 -25.73 24.04
C THR A 291 -4.20 -24.52 24.86
N VAL A 292 -4.95 -23.62 24.24
CA VAL A 292 -5.62 -22.48 24.89
C VAL A 292 -7.05 -22.90 25.20
N THR A 293 -7.47 -22.77 26.45
CA THR A 293 -8.78 -23.21 26.92
C THR A 293 -9.69 -22.01 27.14
N LEU A 294 -10.86 -22.01 26.52
CA LEU A 294 -11.93 -21.00 26.70
C LEU A 294 -13.24 -21.69 27.08
N LYS A 295 -14.27 -20.94 27.44
CA LYS A 295 -15.64 -21.46 27.67
C LYS A 295 -16.68 -20.50 27.11
N GLU A 296 -17.89 -20.97 26.87
CA GLU A 296 -19.00 -20.14 26.38
C GLU A 296 -19.46 -19.12 27.44
N THR A 297 -19.77 -17.90 27.01
CA THR A 297 -20.27 -16.81 27.86
C THR A 297 -21.79 -16.88 27.97
N ILE A 298 -22.30 -16.90 29.20
CA ILE A 298 -23.73 -16.90 29.51
C ILE A 298 -24.17 -15.50 29.92
N LYS A 299 -25.09 -14.91 29.16
CA LYS A 299 -25.61 -13.57 29.36
C LYS A 299 -27.01 -13.63 29.95
N ASN A 300 -27.15 -13.04 31.14
CA ASN A 300 -28.42 -12.94 31.83
C ASN A 300 -29.14 -11.66 31.40
N SER A 301 -30.39 -11.81 30.97
CA SER A 301 -31.32 -10.72 30.63
C SER A 301 -32.67 -10.95 31.33
N THR A 302 -33.57 -9.97 31.26
CA THR A 302 -34.93 -10.11 31.82
C THR A 302 -35.96 -9.94 30.71
N GLN A 303 -36.82 -10.95 30.52
CA GLN A 303 -37.98 -10.85 29.65
C GLN A 303 -39.18 -10.36 30.46
N THR A 304 -39.93 -9.43 29.91
CA THR A 304 -41.20 -8.94 30.47
C THR A 304 -42.37 -9.43 29.61
N GLN A 305 -43.53 -9.65 30.24
CA GLN A 305 -44.81 -9.85 29.55
C GLN A 305 -45.90 -9.11 30.30
N THR A 306 -46.70 -8.32 29.58
CA THR A 306 -47.79 -7.53 30.15
C THR A 306 -49.13 -8.14 29.73
N VAL A 307 -50.04 -8.25 30.69
CA VAL A 307 -51.44 -8.64 30.48
C VAL A 307 -52.32 -7.42 30.75
N THR A 308 -53.34 -7.21 29.92
CA THR A 308 -54.32 -6.13 30.06
C THR A 308 -55.67 -6.68 30.51
N GLN A 309 -56.28 -6.07 31.52
CA GLN A 309 -57.72 -6.15 31.77
C GLN A 309 -58.41 -5.00 31.06
N THR A 310 -59.53 -5.29 30.40
CA THR A 310 -60.46 -4.30 29.87
C THR A 310 -61.83 -4.53 30.50
N ILE A 311 -62.46 -3.46 31.01
CA ILE A 311 -63.82 -3.48 31.53
C ILE A 311 -64.67 -2.57 30.65
N ASN A 312 -65.54 -3.16 29.85
CA ASN A 312 -66.47 -2.46 28.98
C ASN A 312 -67.74 -2.06 29.75
N TYR A 313 -68.27 -0.87 29.48
CA TYR A 313 -69.52 -0.38 30.04
C TYR A 313 -70.52 -0.21 28.89
N GLU A 314 -71.43 -1.16 28.75
CA GLU A 314 -72.29 -1.33 27.57
C GLU A 314 -73.76 -1.57 27.98
N THR A 315 -74.69 -1.39 27.06
CA THR A 315 -76.06 -1.90 27.20
C THR A 315 -76.13 -3.40 26.88
N ALA A 316 -77.24 -4.05 27.22
CA ALA A 316 -77.51 -5.44 26.82
C ALA A 316 -77.51 -5.68 25.28
N GLY A 317 -77.56 -4.62 24.48
CA GLY A 317 -77.43 -4.66 23.01
C GLY A 317 -76.03 -4.32 22.48
N GLY A 318 -75.00 -4.24 23.32
CA GLY A 318 -73.61 -3.96 22.91
C GLY A 318 -73.30 -2.49 22.58
N LYS A 319 -74.26 -1.57 22.75
CA LYS A 319 -74.01 -0.12 22.65
C LYS A 319 -73.21 0.33 23.87
N GLN A 320 -71.98 0.80 23.68
CA GLN A 320 -71.13 1.36 24.74
C GLN A 320 -71.73 2.66 25.31
N VAL A 321 -71.76 2.79 26.63
CA VAL A 321 -72.35 3.94 27.36
C VAL A 321 -71.36 4.71 28.23
N ALA A 322 -70.21 4.13 28.57
CA ALA A 322 -69.07 4.83 29.16
C ALA A 322 -67.75 4.29 28.58
N ALA A 323 -66.68 5.09 28.66
CA ALA A 323 -65.37 4.70 28.13
C ALA A 323 -64.82 3.47 28.89
N PRO A 324 -64.34 2.41 28.21
CA PRO A 324 -63.83 1.21 28.87
C PRO A 324 -62.67 1.51 29.80
N HIS A 325 -62.68 0.93 31.00
CA HIS A 325 -61.54 0.98 31.89
C HIS A 325 -60.47 -0.03 31.43
N THR A 326 -59.20 0.35 31.51
CA THR A 326 -58.08 -0.57 31.23
C THR A 326 -57.01 -0.49 32.32
N ALA A 327 -56.49 -1.65 32.69
CA ALA A 327 -55.42 -1.82 33.66
C ALA A 327 -54.43 -2.89 33.18
N THR A 328 -53.19 -2.84 33.65
CA THR A 328 -52.14 -3.81 33.26
C THR A 328 -51.44 -4.46 34.45
N LEU A 329 -51.04 -5.72 34.27
CA LEU A 329 -50.16 -6.47 35.17
C LEU A 329 -48.93 -6.93 34.39
N THR A 330 -47.74 -6.81 34.98
CA THR A 330 -46.47 -7.17 34.35
C THR A 330 -45.82 -8.34 35.07
N PHE A 331 -45.49 -9.36 34.28
CA PHE A 331 -44.75 -10.56 34.67
C PHE A 331 -43.31 -10.45 34.16
N THR A 332 -42.35 -10.96 34.92
CA THR A 332 -40.92 -10.89 34.60
C THR A 332 -40.24 -12.25 34.75
N ARG A 333 -39.29 -12.61 33.88
CA ARG A 333 -38.45 -13.81 34.06
C ARG A 333 -37.02 -13.57 33.60
N SER A 334 -36.07 -14.20 34.28
CA SER A 334 -34.68 -14.26 33.84
C SER A 334 -34.55 -15.12 32.58
N VAL A 335 -33.76 -14.66 31.61
CA VAL A 335 -33.37 -15.43 30.43
C VAL A 335 -31.85 -15.48 30.37
N ALA A 336 -31.30 -16.69 30.49
CA ALA A 336 -29.88 -16.95 30.37
C ALA A 336 -29.60 -17.46 28.95
N THR A 337 -29.01 -16.59 28.13
CA THR A 337 -28.68 -16.85 26.73
C THR A 337 -27.20 -17.13 26.60
N ASN A 338 -26.87 -18.24 25.94
CA ASN A 338 -25.52 -18.58 25.54
C ASN A 338 -25.15 -17.78 24.28
N GLU A 339 -24.11 -16.93 24.35
CA GLU A 339 -23.77 -16.01 23.23
C GLU A 339 -23.11 -16.71 22.04
N VAL A 340 -22.62 -17.94 22.19
CA VAL A 340 -21.99 -18.74 21.12
C VAL A 340 -23.04 -19.49 20.29
N THR A 341 -23.98 -20.17 20.96
CA THR A 341 -25.01 -21.00 20.31
C THR A 341 -26.34 -20.28 20.07
N GLY A 342 -26.52 -19.08 20.64
CA GLY A 342 -27.81 -18.38 20.68
C GLY A 342 -28.89 -19.07 21.54
N LYS A 343 -28.58 -20.24 22.12
CA LYS A 343 -29.54 -21.06 22.85
C LYS A 343 -29.89 -20.38 24.18
N SER A 344 -31.18 -20.12 24.37
CA SER A 344 -31.70 -19.44 25.56
C SER A 344 -32.39 -20.42 26.50
N THR A 345 -32.12 -20.27 27.79
CA THR A 345 -32.81 -20.96 28.89
C THR A 345 -33.61 -19.96 29.71
N TYR A 346 -34.81 -20.35 30.12
CA TYR A 346 -35.80 -19.43 30.69
C TYR A 346 -36.11 -19.83 32.14
N GLY A 347 -36.01 -18.86 33.05
CA GLY A 347 -36.46 -19.00 34.43
C GLY A 347 -37.99 -18.95 34.57
N ALA A 348 -38.48 -19.18 35.78
CA ALA A 348 -39.89 -19.01 36.10
C ALA A 348 -40.33 -17.54 36.02
N TRP A 349 -41.60 -17.32 35.64
CA TRP A 349 -42.22 -16.00 35.69
C TRP A 349 -42.52 -15.58 37.14
N THR A 350 -42.21 -14.32 37.43
CA THR A 350 -42.38 -13.69 38.74
C THR A 350 -43.18 -12.39 38.59
N PRO A 351 -44.24 -12.16 39.38
CA PRO A 351 -44.87 -13.14 40.29
C PRO A 351 -45.52 -14.30 39.51
N THR A 352 -45.70 -15.47 40.12
CA THR A 352 -46.36 -16.61 39.44
C THR A 352 -47.86 -16.40 39.22
N THR A 353 -48.49 -15.55 40.04
CA THR A 353 -49.87 -15.06 39.88
C THR A 353 -49.94 -13.59 40.28
N ALA A 354 -50.77 -12.80 39.60
CA ALA A 354 -51.09 -11.42 40.00
C ALA A 354 -52.58 -11.12 39.80
N THR A 355 -53.14 -10.21 40.58
CA THR A 355 -54.60 -9.96 40.64
C THR A 355 -54.95 -8.52 40.30
N PHE A 356 -55.86 -8.35 39.35
CA PHE A 356 -56.53 -7.08 39.11
C PHE A 356 -57.57 -6.82 40.21
N PRO A 357 -57.60 -5.64 40.85
CA PRO A 357 -58.61 -5.31 41.84
C PRO A 357 -59.99 -5.07 41.18
N ALA A 358 -61.04 -5.09 42.00
CA ALA A 358 -62.38 -4.68 41.60
C ALA A 358 -62.41 -3.16 41.25
N VAL A 359 -63.09 -2.79 40.17
CA VAL A 359 -63.18 -1.40 39.69
C VAL A 359 -64.63 -0.92 39.74
N THR A 360 -64.89 0.20 40.42
CA THR A 360 -66.23 0.79 40.57
C THR A 360 -66.77 1.30 39.23
N SER A 361 -68.03 0.99 38.94
CA SER A 361 -68.69 1.33 37.67
C SER A 361 -69.13 2.80 37.64
N PRO A 362 -68.94 3.52 36.52
CA PRO A 362 -69.30 4.93 36.41
C PRO A 362 -70.82 5.14 36.48
N GLN A 363 -71.23 6.32 36.95
CA GLN A 363 -72.62 6.78 36.81
C GLN A 363 -72.82 7.36 35.40
N VAL A 364 -73.96 7.08 34.76
CA VAL A 364 -74.24 7.46 33.37
C VAL A 364 -75.66 8.03 33.28
N THR A 365 -75.81 9.28 32.85
CA THR A 365 -77.12 9.93 32.65
C THR A 365 -78.01 9.13 31.69
N GLY A 366 -79.29 8.97 32.01
CA GLY A 366 -80.24 8.17 31.24
C GLY A 366 -80.11 6.65 31.38
N TYR A 367 -79.15 6.13 32.17
CA TYR A 367 -78.91 4.68 32.33
C TYR A 367 -78.61 4.27 33.78
N THR A 368 -79.05 3.07 34.17
CA THR A 368 -78.74 2.46 35.48
C THR A 368 -78.10 1.07 35.30
N THR A 369 -77.15 0.72 36.17
CA THR A 369 -76.59 -0.64 36.26
C THR A 369 -76.84 -1.24 37.64
N ASN A 370 -77.12 -2.54 37.68
CA ASN A 370 -77.25 -3.32 38.91
C ASN A 370 -75.90 -3.86 39.44
N THR A 371 -74.82 -3.68 38.68
CA THR A 371 -73.47 -4.15 39.02
C THR A 371 -72.56 -2.94 39.30
N PRO A 372 -72.41 -2.52 40.58
CA PRO A 372 -71.75 -1.26 40.93
C PRO A 372 -70.22 -1.30 40.87
N ALA A 373 -69.62 -2.49 40.70
CA ALA A 373 -68.19 -2.68 40.48
C ALA A 373 -67.93 -3.99 39.73
N SER A 374 -66.77 -4.10 39.08
CA SER A 374 -66.28 -5.34 38.46
C SER A 374 -65.74 -6.33 39.48
N ASP A 375 -65.73 -7.62 39.15
CA ASP A 375 -65.02 -8.62 39.95
C ASP A 375 -63.50 -8.48 39.80
N ALA A 376 -62.77 -8.76 40.89
CA ALA A 376 -61.31 -8.88 40.88
C ALA A 376 -60.87 -10.17 40.15
N VAL A 377 -59.81 -10.11 39.32
CA VAL A 377 -59.39 -11.25 38.49
C VAL A 377 -57.91 -11.58 38.68
N THR A 378 -57.62 -12.81 39.11
CA THR A 378 -56.26 -13.35 39.21
C THR A 378 -55.83 -13.98 37.90
N VAL A 379 -54.67 -13.56 37.38
CA VAL A 379 -54.02 -14.10 36.18
C VAL A 379 -52.78 -14.90 36.61
N ALA A 380 -52.65 -16.11 36.09
CA ALA A 380 -51.47 -16.96 36.26
C ALA A 380 -50.46 -16.75 35.12
N ALA A 381 -49.17 -16.79 35.46
CA ALA A 381 -48.09 -16.41 34.55
C ALA A 381 -47.72 -17.48 33.49
N ASP A 382 -48.32 -18.66 33.57
CA ASP A 382 -48.20 -19.76 32.61
C ASP A 382 -49.21 -19.66 31.45
N ASN A 383 -50.35 -19.01 31.67
CA ASN A 383 -51.39 -18.75 30.67
C ASN A 383 -51.83 -17.26 30.66
N PRO A 384 -50.90 -16.31 30.40
CA PRO A 384 -51.17 -14.87 30.41
C PRO A 384 -52.05 -14.45 29.23
N LYS A 385 -53.37 -14.40 29.46
CA LYS A 385 -54.39 -13.92 28.52
C LYS A 385 -55.00 -12.61 29.01
N ASN A 386 -55.24 -11.69 28.08
CA ASN A 386 -56.02 -10.47 28.36
C ASN A 386 -57.42 -10.84 28.85
N VAL A 387 -57.92 -10.07 29.81
CA VAL A 387 -59.20 -10.31 30.49
C VAL A 387 -60.19 -9.25 30.05
N THR A 388 -61.32 -9.65 29.48
CA THR A 388 -62.44 -8.73 29.22
C THR A 388 -63.59 -9.04 30.17
N GLN A 389 -64.09 -8.00 30.83
CA GLN A 389 -65.38 -8.01 31.55
C GLN A 389 -66.31 -6.98 30.90
N THR A 390 -67.62 -7.23 30.92
CA THR A 390 -68.62 -6.26 30.45
C THR A 390 -69.65 -6.04 31.54
N ILE A 391 -69.86 -4.78 31.92
CA ILE A 391 -70.87 -4.36 32.90
C ILE A 391 -72.04 -3.75 32.14
N ILE A 392 -73.23 -4.29 32.39
CA ILE A 392 -74.44 -4.00 31.63
C ILE A 392 -75.24 -2.86 32.27
N TYR A 393 -75.61 -1.90 31.44
CA TYR A 393 -76.48 -0.77 31.76
C TYR A 393 -77.84 -0.92 31.08
N VAL A 394 -78.89 -0.49 31.78
CA VAL A 394 -80.28 -0.50 31.34
C VAL A 394 -80.76 0.96 31.22
N PRO A 395 -81.37 1.37 30.10
CA PRO A 395 -81.89 2.74 29.96
C PRO A 395 -83.06 3.01 30.91
N ASN A 396 -83.14 4.26 31.39
CA ASN A 396 -84.24 4.80 32.18
C ASN A 396 -85.51 4.95 31.32
N GLN A 397 -86.65 5.35 31.92
CA GLN A 397 -87.90 5.63 31.17
C GLN A 397 -88.29 7.11 31.24
N GLU A 398 -88.43 7.74 30.08
CA GLU A 398 -88.80 9.14 29.91
C GLU A 398 -90.25 9.31 29.39
N LYS A 399 -90.73 10.56 29.34
CA LYS A 399 -92.10 10.91 28.90
C LYS A 399 -92.14 12.15 28.01
N VAL A 400 -93.09 12.20 27.09
CA VAL A 400 -93.36 13.34 26.19
C VAL A 400 -94.88 13.53 26.06
N VAL A 401 -95.36 14.76 25.85
CA VAL A 401 -96.79 15.04 25.62
C VAL A 401 -97.04 15.58 24.21
N VAL A 402 -98.17 15.20 23.61
CA VAL A 402 -98.71 15.76 22.36
C VAL A 402 -100.09 16.36 22.66
N GLN A 403 -100.38 17.56 22.16
CA GLN A 403 -101.66 18.25 22.33
C GLN A 403 -102.29 18.61 20.99
N TYR A 404 -103.58 18.35 20.84
CA TYR A 404 -104.38 18.80 19.71
C TYR A 404 -105.11 20.10 20.09
N TYR A 405 -105.05 21.12 19.23
CA TYR A 405 -105.47 22.49 19.53
C TYR A 405 -106.26 23.10 18.38
N ASP A 406 -107.38 23.74 18.67
CA ASP A 406 -108.16 24.55 17.74
C ASP A 406 -107.76 26.03 17.89
N GLN A 407 -107.19 26.61 16.83
CA GLN A 407 -106.83 28.03 16.79
C GLN A 407 -108.00 28.96 16.45
N THR A 408 -109.08 28.44 15.84
CA THR A 408 -110.27 29.23 15.52
C THR A 408 -111.01 29.62 16.81
N THR A 409 -111.11 28.74 17.80
CA THR A 409 -111.67 29.08 19.12
C THR A 409 -110.65 29.20 20.27
N ASN A 410 -109.35 28.98 19.98
CA ASN A 410 -108.22 29.00 20.92
C ASN A 410 -108.39 28.05 22.13
N LYS A 411 -108.52 26.75 21.85
CA LYS A 411 -108.74 25.69 22.86
C LYS A 411 -107.96 24.42 22.56
N VAL A 412 -107.46 23.76 23.61
CA VAL A 412 -106.99 22.36 23.50
C VAL A 412 -108.20 21.45 23.34
N LEU A 413 -108.20 20.64 22.28
CA LEU A 413 -109.23 19.65 21.95
C LEU A 413 -108.99 18.33 22.71
N SER A 414 -107.74 17.84 22.70
CA SER A 414 -107.33 16.60 23.38
C SER A 414 -105.81 16.53 23.57
N SER A 415 -105.31 15.57 24.35
CA SER A 415 -103.87 15.35 24.53
C SER A 415 -103.51 13.89 24.81
N VAL A 416 -102.27 13.52 24.51
CA VAL A 416 -101.72 12.16 24.67
C VAL A 416 -100.35 12.24 25.33
N THR A 417 -100.07 11.36 26.28
CA THR A 417 -98.72 11.21 26.87
C THR A 417 -98.06 9.94 26.34
N LEU A 418 -96.84 10.09 25.82
CA LEU A 418 -95.99 9.03 25.30
C LEU A 418 -94.91 8.68 26.34
N THR A 419 -94.52 7.42 26.42
CA THR A 419 -93.49 6.93 27.33
C THR A 419 -92.57 5.94 26.63
N GLY A 420 -91.26 6.01 26.87
CA GLY A 420 -90.29 5.13 26.24
C GLY A 420 -88.94 5.11 26.96
N ALA A 421 -88.07 4.19 26.57
CA ALA A 421 -86.75 4.07 27.17
C ALA A 421 -85.80 5.18 26.67
N TYR A 422 -84.85 5.59 27.50
CA TYR A 422 -83.88 6.63 27.16
C TYR A 422 -83.13 6.31 25.86
N ASP A 423 -83.04 7.32 24.98
CA ASP A 423 -82.47 7.27 23.63
C ASP A 423 -83.18 6.30 22.65
N THR A 424 -84.48 6.04 22.87
CA THR A 424 -85.38 5.41 21.87
C THR A 424 -86.34 6.43 21.25
N THR A 425 -86.90 6.13 20.07
CA THR A 425 -87.83 7.03 19.37
C THR A 425 -89.26 6.52 19.44
N SER A 426 -90.23 7.42 19.69
CA SER A 426 -91.65 7.09 19.78
C SER A 426 -92.23 6.61 18.45
N ASN A 427 -93.04 5.56 18.46
CA ASN A 427 -93.81 5.10 17.29
C ASN A 427 -95.19 5.78 17.14
N TYR A 428 -95.41 6.92 17.81
CA TYR A 428 -96.70 7.63 17.74
C TYR A 428 -96.92 8.25 16.36
N ASN A 429 -98.12 8.10 15.83
CA ASN A 429 -98.55 8.69 14.57
C ASN A 429 -99.85 9.49 14.82
N PRO A 430 -99.83 10.83 14.70
CA PRO A 430 -101.03 11.63 14.93
C PRO A 430 -102.06 11.58 13.79
N ALA A 431 -101.69 11.06 12.61
CA ALA A 431 -102.51 11.13 11.39
C ALA A 431 -103.95 10.60 11.50
N PRO A 432 -104.27 9.51 12.25
CA PRO A 432 -105.65 9.06 12.41
C PRO A 432 -106.53 10.09 13.14
N VAL A 433 -106.03 10.63 14.25
CA VAL A 433 -106.75 11.66 15.04
C VAL A 433 -106.87 12.97 14.26
N ILE A 434 -105.88 13.29 13.42
CA ILE A 434 -105.96 14.39 12.45
C ILE A 434 -107.10 14.16 11.44
N ALA A 435 -107.27 12.94 10.93
CA ALA A 435 -108.33 12.60 10.00
C ALA A 435 -109.73 12.67 10.66
N ASP A 436 -109.85 12.25 11.91
CA ASP A 436 -111.12 12.34 12.67
C ASP A 436 -111.57 13.80 12.84
N TYR A 437 -110.70 14.71 13.31
CA TYR A 437 -111.05 16.13 13.41
C TYR A 437 -111.36 16.76 12.03
N VAL A 438 -110.67 16.33 10.96
CA VAL A 438 -110.98 16.78 9.60
C VAL A 438 -112.33 16.25 9.09
N HIS A 439 -112.81 15.11 9.57
CA HIS A 439 -114.16 14.63 9.31
C HIS A 439 -115.22 15.50 10.01
N ASP A 440 -114.96 15.90 11.27
CA ASP A 440 -115.82 16.77 12.09
C ASP A 440 -115.83 18.25 11.64
N GLY A 441 -115.35 18.55 10.43
CA GLY A 441 -115.41 19.88 9.83
C GLY A 441 -114.25 20.82 10.17
N TYR A 442 -113.18 20.32 10.80
CA TYR A 442 -111.93 21.07 10.94
C TYR A 442 -111.02 20.91 9.70
N GLN A 443 -109.95 21.71 9.65
CA GLN A 443 -108.83 21.59 8.73
C GLN A 443 -107.52 21.65 9.54
N LEU A 444 -106.56 20.78 9.22
CA LEU A 444 -105.22 20.82 9.83
C LEU A 444 -104.47 22.07 9.35
N VAL A 445 -103.95 22.85 10.29
CA VAL A 445 -103.16 24.07 10.03
C VAL A 445 -101.67 23.78 10.16
N LYS A 446 -101.26 23.08 11.23
CA LYS A 446 -99.85 22.81 11.54
C LYS A 446 -99.71 21.57 12.42
N ASP A 447 -98.88 20.62 12.02
CA ASP A 447 -98.39 19.56 12.90
C ASP A 447 -96.98 19.96 13.36
N GLU A 448 -96.74 20.10 14.67
CA GLU A 448 -95.41 20.30 15.24
C GLU A 448 -94.78 19.01 15.76
N PHE A 449 -95.48 17.87 15.68
CA PHE A 449 -94.92 16.59 16.07
C PHE A 449 -93.87 16.13 15.03
N PRO A 450 -92.62 15.82 15.43
CA PRO A 450 -91.56 15.50 14.49
C PRO A 450 -91.87 14.31 13.57
N VAL A 451 -91.68 14.50 12.27
CA VAL A 451 -91.82 13.44 11.26
C VAL A 451 -90.78 12.35 11.53
N GLY A 452 -91.25 11.16 11.93
CA GLY A 452 -90.41 10.04 12.39
C GLY A 452 -90.48 9.79 13.90
N GLY A 453 -91.16 10.64 14.67
CA GLY A 453 -91.34 10.52 16.11
C GLY A 453 -90.32 11.30 16.95
N VAL A 454 -90.58 11.37 18.26
CA VAL A 454 -89.71 12.05 19.24
C VAL A 454 -88.74 11.06 19.88
N THR A 455 -87.47 11.45 20.03
CA THR A 455 -86.49 10.65 20.79
C THR A 455 -86.54 11.01 22.26
N PHE A 456 -86.68 10.00 23.12
CA PHE A 456 -86.75 10.10 24.58
C PHE A 456 -85.36 10.41 25.17
N ASN A 457 -84.89 11.65 25.07
CA ASN A 457 -83.49 12.02 25.38
C ASN A 457 -83.31 13.16 26.41
N GLN A 458 -84.33 13.43 27.24
CA GLN A 458 -84.28 14.48 28.27
C GLN A 458 -84.57 13.91 29.66
N ASP A 459 -83.53 13.35 30.31
CA ASP A 459 -83.59 12.69 31.62
C ASP A 459 -84.33 13.58 32.65
N GLY A 460 -85.53 13.15 33.05
CA GLY A 460 -86.35 13.85 34.05
C GLY A 460 -87.13 15.08 33.57
N SER A 461 -87.17 15.38 32.27
CA SER A 461 -87.95 16.50 31.69
C SER A 461 -89.04 16.01 30.73
N VAL A 462 -90.19 16.70 30.70
CA VAL A 462 -91.37 16.30 29.89
C VAL A 462 -91.69 17.37 28.84
N PRO A 463 -91.10 17.30 27.63
CA PRO A 463 -91.42 18.24 26.55
C PRO A 463 -92.84 18.02 26.01
N THR A 464 -93.40 19.05 25.37
CA THR A 464 -94.76 19.06 24.80
C THR A 464 -94.73 19.57 23.36
N TYR A 465 -95.49 18.93 22.47
CA TYR A 465 -95.66 19.28 21.05
C TYR A 465 -97.13 19.57 20.74
N GLN A 466 -97.42 20.48 19.80
CA GLN A 466 -98.80 20.86 19.45
C GLN A 466 -99.17 20.50 18.01
N ILE A 467 -100.46 20.20 17.79
CA ILE A 467 -101.05 19.86 16.50
C ILE A 467 -102.31 20.71 16.36
N ILE A 468 -102.29 21.62 15.39
CA ILE A 468 -103.16 22.80 15.33
C ILE A 468 -104.16 22.66 14.18
N PHE A 469 -105.44 22.88 14.46
CA PHE A 469 -106.54 22.92 13.51
C PHE A 469 -107.24 24.28 13.49
N ALA A 470 -108.03 24.52 12.45
CA ALA A 470 -109.00 25.60 12.32
C ALA A 470 -110.32 25.03 11.77
N HIS A 471 -111.42 25.78 11.78
CA HIS A 471 -112.67 25.38 11.13
C HIS A 471 -112.56 25.36 9.59
N ASN A 472 -113.30 24.48 8.92
CA ASN A 472 -113.47 24.43 7.46
C ASN A 472 -114.79 25.10 7.01
N THR A 473 -114.97 25.36 5.71
CA THR A 473 -116.08 26.17 5.18
C THR A 473 -116.69 25.62 3.88
N ARG A 474 -118.02 25.55 3.78
CA ARG A 474 -118.78 25.17 2.58
C ARG A 474 -119.27 26.41 1.82
N VAL A 475 -119.55 26.29 0.53
CA VAL A 475 -120.25 27.31 -0.26
C VAL A 475 -121.61 26.77 -0.74
N ASP A 476 -122.69 27.48 -0.38
CA ASP A 476 -124.08 27.24 -0.78
C ASP A 476 -124.47 28.19 -1.93
N THR A 477 -125.11 27.67 -2.98
CA THR A 477 -125.36 28.40 -4.26
C THR A 477 -126.86 28.57 -4.55
N THR A 478 -127.23 29.21 -5.67
CA THR A 478 -128.62 29.25 -6.15
C THR A 478 -129.25 27.87 -6.31
N ASP A 479 -128.44 26.90 -6.75
CA ASP A 479 -128.89 25.60 -7.24
C ASP A 479 -128.72 24.48 -6.19
N ASN A 480 -127.80 24.69 -5.24
CA ASN A 480 -127.54 23.78 -4.12
C ASN A 480 -127.39 24.60 -2.82
N ASN A 481 -128.50 24.74 -2.09
CA ASN A 481 -128.64 25.65 -0.96
C ASN A 481 -129.15 24.92 0.31
N PRO A 482 -128.41 23.92 0.83
CA PRO A 482 -128.82 23.15 2.01
C PRO A 482 -129.16 24.01 3.24
N ASP A 483 -128.46 25.13 3.46
CA ASP A 483 -128.68 26.02 4.62
C ASP A 483 -129.70 27.16 4.33
N LYS A 484 -130.21 27.24 3.08
CA LYS A 484 -131.30 28.12 2.64
C LYS A 484 -131.02 29.63 2.73
N VAL A 485 -129.82 30.04 2.31
CA VAL A 485 -129.38 31.43 2.22
C VAL A 485 -130.12 32.18 1.09
N ALA A 486 -130.34 33.49 1.26
CA ALA A 486 -131.10 34.34 0.32
C ALA A 486 -130.20 35.31 -0.49
N ASP A 487 -130.81 36.06 -1.42
CA ASP A 487 -130.23 37.16 -2.22
C ASP A 487 -129.12 36.78 -3.21
N LEU A 488 -129.51 36.06 -4.28
CA LEU A 488 -128.59 35.36 -5.18
C LEU A 488 -128.76 35.63 -6.71
N SER A 489 -129.49 36.66 -7.22
CA SER A 489 -129.55 37.03 -8.68
C SER A 489 -130.03 38.47 -9.06
N LYS A 490 -129.57 39.08 -10.20
CA LYS A 490 -129.95 40.45 -10.73
C LYS A 490 -129.58 40.69 -12.24
N THR A 491 -129.98 41.82 -12.89
CA THR A 491 -129.89 42.14 -14.37
C THR A 491 -129.57 43.63 -14.70
N VAL A 492 -128.88 43.97 -15.83
CA VAL A 492 -128.37 45.34 -16.21
C VAL A 492 -128.32 45.63 -17.77
N THR A 493 -128.32 46.90 -18.25
CA THR A 493 -128.47 47.34 -19.70
C THR A 493 -127.70 48.64 -20.14
N GLU A 494 -127.48 48.87 -21.47
CA GLU A 494 -126.81 50.08 -22.07
C GLU A 494 -127.40 50.55 -23.43
N THR A 495 -127.29 51.86 -23.78
CA THR A 495 -127.69 52.51 -25.07
C THR A 495 -126.59 53.42 -25.70
N ILE A 496 -126.54 53.61 -27.04
CA ILE A 496 -125.46 54.32 -27.79
C ILE A 496 -126.00 55.35 -28.82
N LYS A 497 -125.28 56.45 -29.13
CA LYS A 497 -125.63 57.54 -30.10
C LYS A 497 -124.42 58.09 -30.90
N TYR A 498 -124.63 58.79 -32.04
CA TYR A 498 -123.54 59.28 -32.94
C TYR A 498 -123.74 60.72 -33.51
N GLN A 499 -122.71 61.59 -33.47
CA GLN A 499 -122.75 63.02 -33.85
C GLN A 499 -121.42 63.55 -34.44
N TYR A 500 -121.40 64.71 -35.09
CA TYR A 500 -120.19 65.44 -35.48
C TYR A 500 -119.68 66.38 -34.38
N SER A 501 -118.45 66.89 -34.49
CA SER A 501 -117.83 67.86 -33.56
C SER A 501 -118.60 69.18 -33.37
N ASN A 502 -119.52 69.51 -34.28
CA ASN A 502 -120.44 70.66 -34.18
C ASN A 502 -121.81 70.32 -33.53
N GLY A 503 -122.00 69.09 -33.05
CA GLY A 503 -123.22 68.62 -32.39
C GLY A 503 -124.36 68.14 -33.32
N THR A 504 -124.17 68.15 -34.64
CA THR A 504 -125.17 67.59 -35.58
C THR A 504 -125.10 66.06 -35.64
N GLN A 505 -126.22 65.35 -35.85
CA GLN A 505 -126.23 63.88 -35.85
C GLN A 505 -125.42 63.31 -37.03
N ALA A 506 -124.62 62.27 -36.76
CA ALA A 506 -123.83 61.56 -37.77
C ALA A 506 -124.42 60.18 -38.13
N ALA A 507 -125.01 59.46 -37.17
CA ALA A 507 -125.65 58.15 -37.38
C ALA A 507 -126.71 57.80 -36.30
N THR A 508 -127.32 56.61 -36.39
CA THR A 508 -128.51 56.16 -35.63
C THR A 508 -128.23 55.34 -34.35
N PRO A 509 -128.98 55.50 -33.23
CA PRO A 509 -128.76 54.79 -31.93
C PRO A 509 -128.94 53.24 -31.85
N VAL A 510 -128.38 52.60 -30.79
CA VAL A 510 -128.36 51.12 -30.51
C VAL A 510 -128.50 50.79 -28.98
N THR A 511 -128.83 49.55 -28.53
CA THR A 511 -129.02 49.14 -27.09
C THR A 511 -128.72 47.63 -26.79
N LYS A 512 -128.34 47.23 -25.54
CA LYS A 512 -127.93 45.85 -25.08
C LYS A 512 -128.32 45.51 -23.59
N GLN A 513 -128.22 44.22 -23.14
CA GLN A 513 -128.49 43.76 -21.72
C GLN A 513 -127.76 42.46 -21.26
N VAL A 514 -127.53 42.23 -19.93
CA VAL A 514 -127.00 40.97 -19.29
C VAL A 514 -127.50 40.67 -17.84
N THR A 515 -127.23 39.49 -17.25
CA THR A 515 -127.78 38.98 -15.95
C THR A 515 -126.76 38.18 -15.10
N PHE A 516 -126.97 38.12 -13.77
CA PHE A 516 -126.00 37.70 -12.73
C PHE A 516 -126.59 36.79 -11.63
N THR A 517 -125.73 36.01 -10.95
CA THR A 517 -126.07 35.10 -9.82
C THR A 517 -124.99 35.13 -8.71
N ARG A 518 -125.23 34.65 -7.47
CA ARG A 518 -124.15 34.50 -6.46
C ARG A 518 -124.35 33.33 -5.48
N SER A 519 -123.43 33.17 -4.52
CA SER A 519 -123.38 32.10 -3.52
C SER A 519 -122.99 32.65 -2.13
N ALA A 520 -123.00 31.82 -1.09
CA ALA A 520 -122.64 32.18 0.27
C ALA A 520 -121.75 31.13 0.95
N THR A 521 -120.74 31.59 1.70
CA THR A 521 -119.80 30.73 2.44
C THR A 521 -120.27 30.55 3.88
N VAL A 522 -120.30 29.29 4.35
CA VAL A 522 -120.83 28.87 5.66
C VAL A 522 -119.76 28.08 6.42
N ASP A 523 -119.62 28.33 7.71
CA ASP A 523 -118.75 27.57 8.63
C ASP A 523 -119.28 26.13 8.79
N GLN A 524 -118.43 25.10 8.61
CA GLN A 524 -118.88 23.70 8.65
C GLN A 524 -118.99 23.09 10.05
N VAL A 525 -118.41 23.72 11.08
CA VAL A 525 -118.47 23.26 12.48
C VAL A 525 -119.67 23.89 13.22
N THR A 526 -120.11 25.07 12.78
CA THR A 526 -121.13 25.89 13.45
C THR A 526 -122.34 26.27 12.59
N HIS A 527 -122.31 25.99 11.28
CA HIS A 527 -123.39 26.22 10.31
C HIS A 527 -123.91 27.67 10.21
N GLN A 528 -123.01 28.66 10.33
CA GLN A 528 -123.34 30.09 10.16
C GLN A 528 -122.71 30.68 8.89
N VAL A 529 -123.44 31.55 8.19
CA VAL A 529 -122.94 32.27 7.01
C VAL A 529 -121.82 33.23 7.45
N ILE A 530 -120.61 32.99 6.94
CA ILE A 530 -119.41 33.82 7.17
C ILE A 530 -119.41 35.01 6.19
N ALA A 531 -119.74 34.76 4.93
CA ALA A 531 -119.64 35.74 3.85
C ALA A 531 -120.55 35.39 2.66
N TYR A 532 -120.82 36.36 1.80
CA TYR A 532 -121.32 36.12 0.45
C TYR A 532 -120.17 36.10 -0.56
N SER A 533 -120.32 35.34 -1.65
CA SER A 533 -119.45 35.49 -2.80
C SER A 533 -119.74 36.79 -3.53
N ASN A 534 -118.79 37.22 -4.37
CA ASN A 534 -119.09 38.16 -5.44
C ASN A 534 -120.16 37.58 -6.38
N TRP A 535 -120.73 38.45 -7.21
CA TRP A 535 -121.57 38.05 -8.33
C TRP A 535 -120.83 37.10 -9.29
N SER A 536 -121.61 36.35 -10.08
CA SER A 536 -121.19 35.29 -10.98
C SER A 536 -122.06 35.35 -12.26
N PRO A 537 -121.46 35.64 -13.43
CA PRO A 537 -120.10 36.19 -13.57
C PRO A 537 -119.92 37.49 -12.75
N ALA A 538 -118.72 37.76 -12.23
CA ALA A 538 -118.50 38.95 -11.37
C ALA A 538 -118.82 40.26 -12.09
N SER A 539 -118.58 40.25 -13.40
CA SER A 539 -119.11 41.21 -14.36
C SER A 539 -119.23 40.52 -15.72
N ASP A 540 -120.23 40.89 -16.52
CA ASP A 540 -120.47 40.37 -17.86
C ASP A 540 -120.61 41.54 -18.86
N THR A 541 -120.37 41.25 -20.13
CA THR A 541 -120.03 42.27 -21.11
C THR A 541 -121.20 42.55 -22.05
N LEU A 542 -121.73 43.77 -21.99
CA LEU A 542 -122.61 44.32 -23.01
C LEU A 542 -121.75 44.48 -24.28
N PRO A 543 -122.03 43.76 -25.38
CA PRO A 543 -121.08 43.62 -26.48
C PRO A 543 -120.91 44.91 -27.27
N ALA A 544 -119.68 45.14 -27.74
CA ALA A 544 -119.27 46.32 -28.50
C ALA A 544 -120.15 46.59 -29.71
N VAL A 545 -120.18 47.86 -30.13
CA VAL A 545 -120.90 48.31 -31.32
C VAL A 545 -120.00 49.26 -32.11
N GLU A 546 -119.59 48.83 -33.30
CA GLU A 546 -118.80 49.65 -34.22
C GLU A 546 -119.51 50.96 -34.60
N SER A 547 -118.72 52.00 -34.80
CA SER A 547 -119.16 53.31 -35.28
C SER A 547 -119.03 53.37 -36.80
N PRO A 548 -120.03 53.89 -37.55
CA PRO A 548 -119.94 54.01 -39.01
C PRO A 548 -118.71 54.78 -39.51
N THR A 549 -118.23 54.49 -40.71
CA THR A 549 -117.07 55.16 -41.31
C THR A 549 -117.46 56.42 -42.10
N ILE A 550 -116.65 57.49 -42.00
CA ILE A 550 -116.87 58.77 -42.70
C ILE A 550 -115.52 59.26 -43.26
N THR A 551 -115.41 59.41 -44.59
CA THR A 551 -114.13 59.76 -45.25
C THR A 551 -113.54 61.08 -44.74
N GLY A 552 -112.23 61.10 -44.45
CA GLY A 552 -111.52 62.26 -43.89
C GLY A 552 -111.79 62.56 -42.40
N TYR A 553 -112.67 61.78 -41.74
CA TYR A 553 -113.04 61.96 -40.33
C TYR A 553 -112.95 60.67 -39.53
N THR A 554 -112.25 60.72 -38.41
CA THR A 554 -112.19 59.64 -37.41
C THR A 554 -113.24 59.89 -36.31
N PRO A 555 -114.11 58.92 -35.97
CA PRO A 555 -114.93 59.00 -34.75
C PRO A 555 -114.04 58.98 -33.50
N ASP A 556 -114.40 59.74 -32.46
CA ASP A 556 -113.71 59.72 -31.15
C ASP A 556 -113.72 58.33 -30.48
N LYS A 557 -114.60 57.43 -30.96
CA LYS A 557 -114.78 56.04 -30.57
C LYS A 557 -115.07 55.23 -31.85
N ALA A 558 -114.07 54.53 -32.40
CA ALA A 558 -114.23 53.69 -33.60
C ALA A 558 -115.24 52.54 -33.39
N GLU A 559 -115.37 52.10 -32.15
CA GLU A 559 -116.51 51.36 -31.60
C GLU A 559 -116.86 52.02 -30.26
N VAL A 560 -118.10 51.90 -29.80
CA VAL A 560 -118.33 51.89 -28.35
C VAL A 560 -117.89 50.52 -27.86
N PRO A 561 -116.84 50.45 -27.02
CA PRO A 561 -116.26 49.18 -26.60
C PRO A 561 -117.24 48.41 -25.71
N ALA A 562 -117.03 47.11 -25.62
CA ALA A 562 -117.89 46.23 -24.85
C ALA A 562 -117.76 46.55 -23.34
N VAL A 563 -118.81 47.10 -22.71
CA VAL A 563 -118.76 47.47 -21.28
C VAL A 563 -119.10 46.29 -20.38
N THR A 564 -118.20 45.98 -19.45
CA THR A 564 -118.39 44.92 -18.45
C THR A 564 -119.14 45.48 -17.25
N VAL A 565 -120.43 45.16 -17.15
CA VAL A 565 -121.30 45.54 -16.02
C VAL A 565 -121.33 44.43 -14.97
N SER A 566 -121.55 44.76 -13.70
CA SER A 566 -121.60 43.80 -12.59
C SER A 566 -123.04 43.59 -12.08
N GLY A 567 -123.24 42.59 -11.22
CA GLY A 567 -124.48 42.46 -10.47
C GLY A 567 -124.84 43.68 -9.61
N ASP A 568 -123.89 44.54 -9.25
CA ASP A 568 -124.18 45.76 -8.47
C ASP A 568 -124.39 47.00 -9.37
N SER A 569 -124.26 46.87 -10.69
CA SER A 569 -124.33 47.99 -11.64
C SER A 569 -125.76 48.48 -11.96
N GLU A 570 -125.82 49.70 -12.49
CA GLU A 570 -127.00 50.42 -13.00
C GLU A 570 -126.92 50.56 -14.53
N ASN A 571 -128.02 51.02 -15.16
CA ASN A 571 -128.14 51.14 -16.62
C ASN A 571 -127.46 52.40 -17.21
N SER A 572 -126.84 52.32 -18.41
CA SER A 572 -125.96 53.38 -18.98
C SER A 572 -126.37 53.93 -20.37
N THR A 573 -125.71 55.00 -20.82
CA THR A 573 -125.85 55.55 -22.20
C THR A 573 -124.57 56.27 -22.67
N VAL A 574 -124.17 56.09 -23.94
CA VAL A 574 -122.92 56.59 -24.56
C VAL A 574 -123.19 57.40 -25.84
N THR A 575 -122.30 58.35 -26.19
CA THR A 575 -122.31 59.14 -27.44
C THR A 575 -120.94 59.16 -28.12
N VAL A 576 -120.90 59.06 -29.45
CA VAL A 576 -119.71 59.08 -30.34
C VAL A 576 -119.65 60.39 -31.15
N THR A 577 -118.47 60.99 -31.32
CA THR A 577 -118.27 62.31 -31.97
C THR A 577 -117.17 62.29 -33.06
N TYR A 578 -117.46 62.67 -34.31
CA TYR A 578 -116.47 62.63 -35.42
C TYR A 578 -115.60 63.91 -35.54
N SER A 579 -114.30 63.71 -35.82
CA SER A 579 -113.25 64.74 -35.92
C SER A 579 -112.31 64.50 -37.14
N PRO A 580 -111.73 65.54 -37.77
CA PRO A 580 -110.93 65.38 -39.00
C PRO A 580 -109.56 64.72 -38.78
N ASN A 581 -109.04 64.07 -39.83
CA ASN A 581 -107.80 63.28 -39.82
C ASN A 581 -106.50 64.13 -39.72
N LYS A 582 -105.40 63.46 -39.32
CA LYS A 582 -104.02 63.99 -39.36
C LYS A 582 -103.24 63.38 -40.53
N GLU A 583 -102.32 64.14 -41.11
CA GLU A 583 -101.49 63.73 -42.25
C GLU A 583 -100.00 64.02 -42.02
N SER A 584 -99.11 63.37 -42.78
CA SER A 584 -97.66 63.61 -42.74
C SER A 584 -96.92 63.19 -44.01
N VAL A 585 -95.78 63.84 -44.30
CA VAL A 585 -94.85 63.51 -45.40
C VAL A 585 -93.39 63.61 -44.94
N GLN A 586 -92.49 62.92 -45.64
CA GLN A 586 -91.06 62.86 -45.33
C GLN A 586 -90.18 63.79 -46.17
N VAL A 587 -89.06 64.23 -45.59
CA VAL A 587 -87.93 64.88 -46.27
C VAL A 587 -86.67 64.07 -45.99
N GLN A 588 -86.06 63.49 -47.03
CA GLN A 588 -84.93 62.56 -46.93
C GLN A 588 -83.61 63.24 -47.27
N TYR A 589 -82.62 63.12 -46.40
CA TYR A 589 -81.24 63.56 -46.63
C TYR A 589 -80.41 62.35 -47.08
N ILE A 590 -79.67 62.45 -48.18
CA ILE A 590 -79.10 61.27 -48.89
C ILE A 590 -77.66 61.54 -49.32
N ASP A 591 -76.76 60.61 -49.04
CA ASP A 591 -75.41 60.62 -49.61
C ASP A 591 -75.40 59.90 -50.99
N GLN A 592 -74.88 60.58 -52.01
CA GLN A 592 -74.71 60.06 -53.36
C GLN A 592 -73.41 59.27 -53.54
N THR A 593 -72.43 59.38 -52.63
CA THR A 593 -71.20 58.57 -52.70
C THR A 593 -71.49 57.09 -52.40
N THR A 594 -72.40 56.80 -51.48
CA THR A 594 -72.84 55.44 -51.11
C THR A 594 -74.28 55.12 -51.54
N GLY A 595 -75.07 56.11 -51.98
CA GLY A 595 -76.49 55.95 -52.32
C GLY A 595 -77.43 55.84 -51.09
N LYS A 596 -76.93 56.15 -49.89
CA LYS A 596 -77.59 55.87 -48.61
C LYS A 596 -78.36 57.09 -48.08
N VAL A 597 -79.57 56.87 -47.57
CA VAL A 597 -80.30 57.87 -46.76
C VAL A 597 -79.56 58.08 -45.43
N LEU A 598 -79.13 59.32 -45.18
CA LEU A 598 -78.43 59.79 -43.98
C LEU A 598 -79.39 60.07 -42.82
N SER A 599 -80.52 60.73 -43.11
CA SER A 599 -81.62 60.96 -42.17
C SER A 599 -82.92 61.22 -42.91
N THR A 600 -84.04 61.24 -42.17
CA THR A 600 -85.36 61.55 -42.72
C THR A 600 -86.19 62.27 -41.69
N ASP A 601 -86.55 63.51 -41.98
CA ASP A 601 -87.41 64.32 -41.14
C ASP A 601 -88.87 64.16 -41.62
N THR A 602 -89.84 64.30 -40.71
CA THR A 602 -91.27 64.12 -41.01
C THR A 602 -92.03 65.39 -40.66
N VAL A 603 -92.72 65.95 -41.66
CA VAL A 603 -93.59 67.13 -41.52
C VAL A 603 -95.03 66.65 -41.44
N SER A 604 -95.84 67.23 -40.55
CA SER A 604 -97.23 66.78 -40.30
C SER A 604 -98.21 67.92 -40.12
N GLY A 605 -99.47 67.68 -40.46
CA GLY A 605 -100.60 68.60 -40.30
C GLY A 605 -101.94 67.87 -40.14
N THR A 606 -103.03 68.55 -40.45
CA THR A 606 -104.39 67.97 -40.52
C THR A 606 -104.95 68.01 -41.93
N TYR A 607 -105.89 67.12 -42.24
CA TYR A 607 -106.59 67.08 -43.53
C TYR A 607 -107.17 68.47 -43.87
N GLY A 608 -106.67 69.09 -44.94
CA GLY A 608 -107.00 70.46 -45.39
C GLY A 608 -106.12 71.58 -44.84
N SER A 609 -104.81 71.37 -44.59
CA SER A 609 -103.91 72.39 -44.00
C SER A 609 -102.54 72.53 -44.70
N THR A 610 -101.77 73.58 -44.40
CA THR A 610 -100.43 73.83 -44.98
C THR A 610 -99.41 74.20 -43.90
N VAL A 611 -98.19 73.67 -43.98
CA VAL A 611 -97.14 73.76 -42.95
C VAL A 611 -95.78 74.11 -43.58
N LYS A 612 -95.01 75.02 -43.00
CA LYS A 612 -93.66 75.37 -43.46
C LYS A 612 -92.58 74.51 -42.80
N TYR A 613 -91.49 74.28 -43.52
CA TYR A 613 -90.34 73.47 -43.08
C TYR A 613 -89.05 74.01 -43.73
N ASP A 614 -87.95 74.06 -42.97
CA ASP A 614 -86.64 74.57 -43.42
C ASP A 614 -85.55 73.49 -43.20
N PRO A 615 -84.91 72.97 -44.28
CA PRO A 615 -83.89 71.94 -44.18
C PRO A 615 -82.47 72.44 -43.82
N GLN A 616 -82.22 73.76 -43.74
CA GLN A 616 -80.86 74.32 -43.79
C GLN A 616 -79.97 73.93 -42.60
N ALA A 617 -80.54 73.76 -41.40
CA ALA A 617 -79.77 73.35 -40.22
C ALA A 617 -79.17 71.93 -40.38
N THR A 618 -79.95 71.00 -40.94
CA THR A 618 -79.54 69.62 -41.20
C THR A 618 -78.53 69.54 -42.35
N ILE A 619 -78.60 70.46 -43.33
CA ILE A 619 -77.57 70.62 -44.36
C ILE A 619 -76.21 70.98 -43.74
N THR A 620 -76.17 72.05 -42.96
CA THR A 620 -74.92 72.52 -42.32
C THR A 620 -74.41 71.60 -41.20
N LYS A 621 -75.23 70.64 -40.74
CA LYS A 621 -74.77 69.50 -39.93
C LYS A 621 -73.89 68.56 -40.78
N TYR A 622 -74.41 68.01 -41.87
CA TYR A 622 -73.66 67.03 -42.68
C TYR A 622 -72.41 67.62 -43.33
N GLU A 623 -72.42 68.91 -43.68
CA GLU A 623 -71.22 69.63 -44.15
C GLU A 623 -70.08 69.70 -43.12
N LYS A 624 -70.39 69.60 -41.81
CA LYS A 624 -69.39 69.47 -40.73
C LYS A 624 -68.97 68.03 -40.48
N GLU A 625 -69.81 67.06 -40.82
CA GLU A 625 -69.56 65.61 -40.71
C GLU A 625 -68.78 65.05 -41.92
N GLY A 626 -68.09 65.91 -42.67
CA GLY A 626 -67.20 65.52 -43.78
C GLY A 626 -67.86 65.42 -45.15
N TYR A 627 -69.18 65.62 -45.25
CA TYR A 627 -69.90 65.66 -46.52
C TYR A 627 -69.84 67.04 -47.20
N GLN A 628 -70.29 67.11 -48.46
CA GLN A 628 -70.50 68.33 -49.23
C GLN A 628 -71.89 68.29 -49.87
N LEU A 629 -72.67 69.37 -49.77
CA LEU A 629 -74.01 69.47 -50.38
C LEU A 629 -73.96 69.36 -51.91
N VAL A 630 -75.00 68.75 -52.49
CA VAL A 630 -75.21 68.63 -53.94
C VAL A 630 -76.58 69.18 -54.39
N ASN A 631 -77.67 68.92 -53.66
CA ASN A 631 -79.02 69.41 -54.02
C ASN A 631 -79.98 69.54 -52.82
N ASN A 632 -81.03 70.37 -52.94
CA ASN A 632 -82.15 70.47 -51.99
C ASN A 632 -83.48 70.61 -52.75
N GLY A 633 -84.40 69.66 -52.58
CA GLY A 633 -85.68 69.57 -53.28
C GLY A 633 -86.93 69.93 -52.47
N VAL A 634 -86.80 70.62 -51.32
CA VAL A 634 -87.95 71.05 -50.50
C VAL A 634 -88.63 72.30 -51.10
N PRO A 635 -89.99 72.38 -51.15
CA PRO A 635 -90.69 73.59 -51.61
C PRO A 635 -90.56 74.77 -50.64
N ALA A 636 -90.20 75.95 -51.15
CA ALA A 636 -89.92 77.14 -50.33
C ALA A 636 -91.14 77.72 -49.58
N ASP A 637 -92.36 77.56 -50.11
CA ASP A 637 -93.57 78.10 -49.50
C ASP A 637 -94.15 77.22 -48.38
N GLY A 638 -93.79 75.94 -48.34
CA GLY A 638 -94.30 74.93 -47.43
C GLY A 638 -94.94 73.72 -48.13
N ILE A 639 -95.56 72.86 -47.32
CA ILE A 639 -96.13 71.56 -47.68
C ILE A 639 -97.62 71.56 -47.33
N THR A 640 -98.47 71.10 -48.24
CA THR A 640 -99.94 71.04 -48.06
C THR A 640 -100.41 69.60 -47.85
N PHE A 641 -101.35 69.45 -46.92
CA PHE A 641 -101.99 68.23 -46.45
C PHE A 641 -103.46 68.20 -46.90
N ASP A 642 -103.73 67.45 -47.96
CA ASP A 642 -104.96 67.42 -48.75
C ASP A 642 -105.26 66.03 -49.39
N LYS A 643 -104.55 64.96 -48.99
CA LYS A 643 -104.52 63.68 -49.75
C LYS A 643 -104.76 62.40 -48.93
N ASP A 644 -105.27 62.52 -47.72
CA ASP A 644 -105.56 61.42 -46.78
C ASP A 644 -104.37 60.44 -46.65
N GLY A 645 -103.17 61.01 -46.54
CA GLY A 645 -101.90 60.29 -46.34
C GLY A 645 -101.10 59.90 -47.60
N ASN A 646 -101.59 60.17 -48.82
CA ASN A 646 -100.92 59.72 -50.05
C ASN A 646 -99.84 60.71 -50.56
N TYR A 647 -98.62 60.61 -50.01
CA TYR A 647 -97.48 61.50 -50.30
C TYR A 647 -96.18 60.79 -50.71
N SER A 648 -95.45 61.40 -51.65
CA SER A 648 -94.05 61.05 -51.97
C SER A 648 -93.06 61.92 -51.17
N PRO A 649 -91.88 61.41 -50.78
CA PRO A 649 -90.88 62.16 -50.04
C PRO A 649 -90.15 63.22 -50.88
N TYR A 650 -89.78 64.34 -50.26
CA TYR A 650 -88.81 65.29 -50.82
C TYR A 650 -87.37 64.83 -50.51
N GLN A 651 -86.38 65.28 -51.27
CA GLN A 651 -84.99 64.82 -51.13
C GLN A 651 -83.95 65.96 -51.11
N VAL A 652 -82.89 65.78 -50.31
CA VAL A 652 -81.71 66.66 -50.18
C VAL A 652 -80.48 65.75 -50.29
N THR A 653 -79.47 66.13 -51.08
CA THR A 653 -78.35 65.21 -51.42
C THR A 653 -76.95 65.76 -51.17
N PHE A 654 -76.00 64.87 -50.85
CA PHE A 654 -74.61 65.17 -50.49
C PHE A 654 -73.62 64.18 -51.13
N LYS A 655 -72.31 64.36 -50.91
CA LYS A 655 -71.20 63.45 -51.26
C LYS A 655 -70.06 63.55 -50.22
N HIS A 656 -69.12 62.61 -50.18
CA HIS A 656 -67.96 62.64 -49.28
C HIS A 656 -66.86 63.67 -49.67
N GLY A 657 -66.04 64.07 -48.69
CA GLY A 657 -64.73 64.74 -48.86
C GLY A 657 -63.53 63.87 -48.41
N THR A 658 -62.29 64.29 -48.68
CA THR A 658 -61.06 63.51 -48.40
C THR A 658 -59.90 64.39 -47.92
N THR A 659 -58.85 63.78 -47.33
CA THR A 659 -57.63 64.46 -46.84
C THR A 659 -56.42 63.54 -46.86
N THR A 660 -55.22 64.06 -47.14
CA THR A 660 -53.97 63.27 -47.31
C THR A 660 -52.95 63.58 -46.22
N THR A 661 -52.27 62.54 -45.74
CA THR A 661 -51.18 62.60 -44.75
C THR A 661 -49.97 61.76 -45.20
N THR A 662 -48.88 61.76 -44.43
CA THR A 662 -47.69 60.93 -44.67
C THR A 662 -47.40 60.07 -43.45
N GLU A 663 -47.24 58.77 -43.66
CA GLU A 663 -46.79 57.80 -42.68
C GLU A 663 -45.28 57.58 -42.82
N SER A 664 -44.56 57.44 -41.71
CA SER A 664 -43.14 57.08 -41.70
C SER A 664 -42.89 55.91 -40.74
N LYS A 665 -42.07 54.94 -41.15
CA LYS A 665 -41.63 53.81 -40.33
C LYS A 665 -40.11 53.72 -40.37
N THR A 666 -39.49 53.69 -39.20
CA THR A 666 -38.07 53.41 -39.01
C THR A 666 -37.89 51.91 -38.82
N VAL A 667 -36.91 51.33 -39.51
CA VAL A 667 -36.49 49.94 -39.33
C VAL A 667 -35.06 49.93 -38.80
N SER A 668 -34.82 49.18 -37.74
CA SER A 668 -33.53 49.12 -37.03
C SER A 668 -33.04 47.69 -36.83
N GLU A 669 -31.73 47.51 -36.91
CA GLU A 669 -31.02 46.34 -36.40
C GLU A 669 -30.32 46.70 -35.08
N THR A 670 -30.57 45.93 -34.02
CA THR A 670 -29.89 46.08 -32.72
C THR A 670 -28.88 44.95 -32.51
N ILE A 671 -27.61 45.30 -32.39
CA ILE A 671 -26.52 44.36 -32.16
C ILE A 671 -26.19 44.31 -30.67
N HIS A 672 -26.43 43.16 -30.05
CA HIS A 672 -26.15 42.88 -28.65
C HIS A 672 -24.79 42.20 -28.47
N TYR A 673 -23.94 42.75 -27.60
CA TYR A 673 -22.60 42.21 -27.31
C TYR A 673 -22.55 41.55 -25.92
N VAL A 674 -22.63 40.23 -25.89
CA VAL A 674 -22.82 39.44 -24.65
C VAL A 674 -21.72 38.38 -24.44
N ASP A 675 -21.53 37.93 -23.21
CA ASP A 675 -20.79 36.68 -22.93
C ASP A 675 -21.66 35.42 -23.17
N ASN A 676 -21.04 34.23 -23.09
CA ASN A 676 -21.72 32.94 -23.28
C ASN A 676 -22.88 32.68 -22.29
N ASN A 677 -23.06 33.51 -21.26
CA ASN A 677 -24.15 33.42 -20.29
C ASN A 677 -25.26 34.46 -20.57
N GLY A 678 -25.17 35.22 -21.68
CA GLY A 678 -26.15 36.23 -22.08
C GLY A 678 -26.02 37.57 -21.36
N LYS A 679 -24.94 37.80 -20.60
CA LYS A 679 -24.70 39.08 -19.92
C LYS A 679 -24.02 40.05 -20.89
N SER A 680 -24.54 41.27 -21.02
CA SER A 680 -23.90 42.34 -21.78
C SER A 680 -22.50 42.66 -21.24
N ILE A 681 -21.53 42.76 -22.16
CA ILE A 681 -20.14 43.13 -21.86
C ILE A 681 -19.60 44.31 -22.69
N ALA A 682 -20.33 44.71 -23.75
CA ALA A 682 -20.19 46.00 -24.39
C ALA A 682 -21.58 46.59 -24.66
N ALA A 683 -21.67 47.91 -24.84
CA ALA A 683 -22.93 48.61 -25.08
C ALA A 683 -23.51 48.26 -26.47
N ASP A 684 -24.81 47.98 -26.51
CA ASP A 684 -25.51 47.60 -27.74
C ASP A 684 -25.37 48.66 -28.84
N LYS A 685 -25.23 48.20 -30.09
CA LYS A 685 -25.09 49.06 -31.26
C LYS A 685 -26.33 48.95 -32.15
N VAL A 686 -27.06 50.05 -32.26
CA VAL A 686 -28.20 50.18 -33.18
C VAL A 686 -27.74 50.81 -34.50
N GLU A 687 -28.15 50.22 -35.62
CA GLU A 687 -28.21 50.86 -36.94
C GLU A 687 -29.67 50.95 -37.39
N GLN A 688 -30.05 52.01 -38.11
CA GLN A 688 -31.43 52.23 -38.51
C GLN A 688 -31.58 53.11 -39.76
N THR A 689 -32.64 52.89 -40.52
CA THR A 689 -33.06 53.73 -41.64
C THR A 689 -34.57 53.95 -41.62
N THR A 690 -35.07 54.96 -42.33
CA THR A 690 -36.48 55.40 -42.25
C THR A 690 -37.12 55.52 -43.62
N PHE A 691 -38.28 54.88 -43.75
CA PHE A 691 -39.11 54.83 -44.94
C PHE A 691 -40.37 55.67 -44.74
N SER A 692 -40.95 56.21 -45.82
CA SER A 692 -42.20 56.99 -45.76
C SER A 692 -43.16 56.66 -46.91
N ARG A 693 -44.47 56.74 -46.69
CA ARG A 693 -45.51 56.56 -47.71
C ARG A 693 -46.70 57.52 -47.48
N PRO A 694 -47.39 57.98 -48.54
CA PRO A 694 -48.59 58.78 -48.39
C PRO A 694 -49.78 57.93 -47.93
N ALA A 695 -50.69 58.53 -47.18
CA ALA A 695 -51.90 57.91 -46.64
C ALA A 695 -53.11 58.83 -46.87
N ILE A 696 -54.00 58.44 -47.78
CA ILE A 696 -55.20 59.20 -48.19
C ILE A 696 -56.40 58.71 -47.38
N THR A 697 -57.07 59.61 -46.67
CA THR A 697 -58.21 59.30 -45.79
C THR A 697 -59.50 59.84 -46.38
N ASP A 698 -60.57 59.05 -46.37
CA ASP A 698 -61.94 59.52 -46.59
C ASP A 698 -62.46 60.20 -45.31
N ASN A 699 -62.98 61.43 -45.42
CA ASN A 699 -63.31 62.24 -44.24
C ASN A 699 -64.61 61.83 -43.55
N VAL A 700 -65.38 60.91 -44.14
CA VAL A 700 -66.68 60.43 -43.64
C VAL A 700 -66.57 59.00 -43.10
N THR A 701 -65.87 58.11 -43.82
CA THR A 701 -65.67 56.71 -43.37
C THR A 701 -64.39 56.52 -42.55
N HIS A 702 -63.48 57.49 -42.60
CA HIS A 702 -62.12 57.40 -42.05
C HIS A 702 -61.29 56.24 -42.64
N THR A 703 -61.69 55.70 -43.80
CA THR A 703 -60.93 54.66 -44.51
C THR A 703 -59.64 55.24 -45.06
N VAL A 704 -58.50 54.64 -44.71
CA VAL A 704 -57.17 55.07 -45.15
C VAL A 704 -56.67 54.17 -46.30
N THR A 705 -56.21 54.79 -47.38
CA THR A 705 -55.57 54.14 -48.53
C THR A 705 -54.10 54.53 -48.59
N TYR A 706 -53.21 53.55 -48.52
CA TYR A 706 -51.76 53.77 -48.42
C TYR A 706 -51.05 53.65 -49.77
N GLY A 707 -50.04 54.50 -49.98
CA GLY A 707 -49.14 54.44 -51.14
C GLY A 707 -47.98 53.45 -50.95
N GLN A 708 -46.99 53.54 -51.84
CA GLN A 708 -45.75 52.75 -51.75
C GLN A 708 -44.73 53.42 -50.82
N TRP A 709 -43.88 52.62 -50.17
CA TRP A 709 -42.76 53.11 -49.36
C TRP A 709 -41.67 53.76 -50.23
N SER A 710 -41.10 54.85 -49.71
CA SER A 710 -40.00 55.61 -50.29
C SER A 710 -38.91 55.85 -49.23
N PRO A 711 -37.65 55.43 -49.48
CA PRO A 711 -37.23 54.55 -50.59
C PRO A 711 -37.92 53.18 -50.51
N ALA A 712 -37.91 52.41 -51.60
CA ALA A 712 -38.52 51.07 -51.60
C ALA A 712 -37.73 50.06 -50.73
N SER A 713 -36.41 50.26 -50.67
CA SER A 713 -35.47 49.53 -49.82
C SER A 713 -34.23 50.39 -49.56
N ASP A 714 -33.54 50.17 -48.45
CA ASP A 714 -32.27 50.79 -48.09
C ASP A 714 -31.40 49.79 -47.31
N THR A 715 -30.11 50.04 -47.10
CA THR A 715 -29.17 49.06 -46.52
C THR A 715 -28.49 49.58 -45.26
N LEU A 716 -28.69 48.86 -44.16
CA LEU A 716 -27.95 49.09 -42.91
C LEU A 716 -26.50 48.62 -43.12
N PRO A 717 -25.49 49.43 -42.77
CA PRO A 717 -24.09 49.11 -43.03
C PRO A 717 -23.59 47.97 -42.14
N ALA A 718 -22.49 47.33 -42.56
CA ALA A 718 -21.81 46.34 -41.73
C ALA A 718 -21.18 47.01 -40.49
N VAL A 719 -21.16 46.29 -39.36
CA VAL A 719 -20.69 46.79 -38.07
C VAL A 719 -19.62 45.85 -37.51
N GLU A 720 -18.39 46.34 -37.36
CA GLU A 720 -17.32 45.61 -36.67
C GLU A 720 -17.65 45.38 -35.18
N SER A 721 -17.36 44.18 -34.69
CA SER A 721 -17.53 43.83 -33.27
C SER A 721 -16.42 44.44 -32.41
N PRO A 722 -16.73 45.12 -31.29
CA PRO A 722 -15.74 45.71 -30.39
C PRO A 722 -14.61 44.75 -29.96
N THR A 723 -13.37 45.23 -29.93
CA THR A 723 -12.23 44.45 -29.44
C THR A 723 -12.18 44.44 -27.91
N ILE A 724 -12.66 43.35 -27.29
CA ILE A 724 -12.70 43.16 -25.84
C ILE A 724 -11.49 42.35 -25.39
N THR A 725 -10.69 42.89 -24.45
CA THR A 725 -9.44 42.24 -24.03
C THR A 725 -9.70 40.93 -23.26
N GLY A 726 -9.17 39.81 -23.76
CA GLY A 726 -9.33 38.49 -23.17
C GLY A 726 -10.61 37.76 -23.59
N TYR A 727 -11.28 38.22 -24.65
CA TYR A 727 -12.49 37.62 -25.21
C TYR A 727 -12.46 37.67 -26.75
N THR A 728 -12.81 36.56 -27.38
CA THR A 728 -12.97 36.46 -28.85
C THR A 728 -14.46 36.44 -29.23
N PRO A 729 -14.96 37.36 -30.07
CA PRO A 729 -16.34 37.32 -30.56
C PRO A 729 -16.57 36.20 -31.57
N ASP A 730 -17.76 35.61 -31.56
CA ASP A 730 -18.19 34.60 -32.55
C ASP A 730 -18.38 35.16 -33.97
N LYS A 731 -18.56 36.49 -34.07
CA LYS A 731 -18.66 37.25 -35.32
C LYS A 731 -17.72 38.46 -35.25
N ALA A 732 -16.73 38.53 -36.12
CA ALA A 732 -15.82 39.69 -36.19
C ALA A 732 -16.54 40.97 -36.69
N GLU A 733 -17.56 40.81 -37.52
CA GLU A 733 -18.47 41.86 -37.98
C GLU A 733 -19.90 41.29 -38.09
N VAL A 734 -20.90 42.15 -37.98
CA VAL A 734 -22.26 41.89 -38.45
C VAL A 734 -22.36 42.43 -39.89
N PRO A 735 -22.69 41.60 -40.89
CA PRO A 735 -22.69 42.03 -42.29
C PRO A 735 -23.87 42.95 -42.62
N ALA A 736 -23.69 43.80 -43.62
CA ALA A 736 -24.71 44.75 -44.07
C ALA A 736 -26.01 44.04 -44.53
N VAL A 737 -27.17 44.61 -44.16
CA VAL A 737 -28.50 44.04 -44.45
C VAL A 737 -29.40 45.05 -45.16
N THR A 738 -29.98 44.64 -46.30
CA THR A 738 -30.96 45.43 -47.05
C THR A 738 -32.36 45.21 -46.48
N VAL A 739 -33.02 46.30 -46.07
CA VAL A 739 -34.35 46.34 -45.45
C VAL A 739 -35.31 47.24 -46.25
N SER A 740 -36.60 47.15 -45.97
CA SER A 740 -37.68 47.92 -46.60
C SER A 740 -38.67 48.45 -45.55
N GLY A 741 -39.59 49.35 -45.93
CA GLY A 741 -40.63 49.83 -45.01
C GLY A 741 -41.53 48.74 -44.42
N ASP A 742 -41.69 47.61 -45.13
CA ASP A 742 -42.45 46.46 -44.64
C ASP A 742 -41.60 45.46 -43.82
N SER A 743 -40.29 45.70 -43.67
CA SER A 743 -39.42 44.89 -42.81
C SER A 743 -39.67 45.18 -41.33
N GLU A 744 -39.49 44.17 -40.47
CA GLU A 744 -39.53 44.33 -39.02
C GLU A 744 -38.13 44.59 -38.45
N ASN A 745 -38.06 45.12 -37.23
CA ASN A 745 -36.79 45.37 -36.54
C ASN A 745 -36.08 44.04 -36.23
N SER A 746 -34.78 43.96 -36.53
CA SER A 746 -33.95 42.79 -36.28
C SER A 746 -33.09 42.96 -35.03
N THR A 747 -32.66 41.83 -34.46
CA THR A 747 -31.69 41.77 -33.36
C THR A 747 -30.62 40.73 -33.67
N VAL A 748 -29.35 41.13 -33.63
CA VAL A 748 -28.21 40.22 -33.84
C VAL A 748 -27.43 40.12 -32.54
N THR A 749 -27.15 38.91 -32.08
CA THR A 749 -26.31 38.69 -30.90
C THR A 749 -24.90 38.30 -31.33
N VAL A 750 -23.90 39.07 -30.90
CA VAL A 750 -22.48 38.71 -30.96
C VAL A 750 -22.08 38.17 -29.59
N THR A 751 -21.66 36.91 -29.56
CA THR A 751 -21.32 36.19 -28.33
C THR A 751 -19.81 36.10 -28.19
N TYR A 752 -19.29 36.64 -27.10
CA TYR A 752 -17.86 36.68 -26.80
C TYR A 752 -17.46 35.51 -25.91
N THR A 753 -16.71 34.58 -26.48
CA THR A 753 -16.10 33.49 -25.71
C THR A 753 -14.86 34.01 -24.98
N PRO A 754 -14.74 33.84 -23.65
CA PRO A 754 -13.55 34.25 -22.92
C PRO A 754 -12.34 33.40 -23.35
N ASP A 755 -11.22 34.06 -23.66
CA ASP A 755 -9.99 33.40 -24.07
C ASP A 755 -9.47 32.48 -22.94
N THR A 756 -8.97 31.29 -23.30
CA THR A 756 -8.49 30.33 -22.30
C THR A 756 -7.00 30.47 -22.05
N ALA A 757 -6.61 30.71 -20.80
CA ALA A 757 -5.22 30.65 -20.37
C ALA A 757 -4.85 29.26 -19.84
N LYS A 758 -3.53 29.04 -19.66
CA LYS A 758 -2.98 27.80 -19.09
C LYS A 758 -2.12 28.09 -17.88
N ILE A 759 -2.36 27.34 -16.81
CA ILE A 759 -1.55 27.33 -15.59
C ILE A 759 -0.73 26.04 -15.57
N THR A 760 0.55 26.14 -15.28
CA THR A 760 1.46 24.99 -15.16
C THR A 760 1.83 24.80 -13.69
N VAL A 761 1.40 23.70 -13.05
CA VAL A 761 1.87 23.34 -11.70
C VAL A 761 2.97 22.28 -11.84
N LYS A 762 4.17 22.57 -11.34
CA LYS A 762 5.33 21.67 -11.40
C LYS A 762 5.63 21.13 -10.01
N TYR A 763 5.64 19.82 -9.86
CA TYR A 763 6.17 19.15 -8.68
C TYR A 763 7.67 18.94 -8.91
N ILE A 764 8.49 19.46 -8.02
CA ILE A 764 9.96 19.43 -8.10
C ILE A 764 10.49 18.67 -6.90
N ASP A 765 11.42 17.73 -7.13
CA ASP A 765 12.26 17.18 -6.09
C ASP A 765 13.54 18.02 -5.96
N ASP A 766 13.70 18.68 -4.82
CA ASP A 766 14.89 19.47 -4.46
C ASP A 766 16.15 18.62 -4.28
N THR A 767 15.99 17.32 -4.03
CA THR A 767 17.10 16.38 -3.75
C THR A 767 17.89 16.04 -5.01
N THR A 768 17.18 15.85 -6.13
CA THR A 768 17.76 15.52 -7.45
C THR A 768 17.59 16.64 -8.49
N GLY A 769 16.88 17.72 -8.16
CA GLY A 769 16.55 18.83 -9.07
C GLY A 769 15.54 18.46 -10.18
N LYS A 770 14.87 17.30 -10.07
CA LYS A 770 13.98 16.78 -11.12
C LYS A 770 12.56 17.28 -10.98
N VAL A 771 11.92 17.56 -12.12
CA VAL A 771 10.47 17.74 -12.16
C VAL A 771 9.81 16.36 -12.10
N LEU A 772 9.17 16.04 -10.98
CA LEU A 772 8.46 14.79 -10.74
C LEU A 772 7.18 14.66 -11.56
N LYS A 773 6.47 15.78 -11.74
CA LYS A 773 5.21 15.87 -12.50
C LYS A 773 4.93 17.30 -12.94
N ILE A 774 4.30 17.44 -14.11
CA ILE A 774 3.71 18.69 -14.57
C ILE A 774 2.20 18.47 -14.70
N ALA A 775 1.41 19.30 -14.04
CA ALA A 775 -0.03 19.39 -14.24
C ALA A 775 -0.34 20.68 -15.03
N THR A 776 -0.81 20.52 -16.26
CA THR A 776 -1.26 21.63 -17.11
C THR A 776 -2.76 21.80 -16.95
N LEU A 777 -3.17 22.93 -16.39
CA LEU A 777 -4.55 23.32 -16.15
C LEU A 777 -4.95 24.33 -17.23
N GLN A 778 -6.18 24.25 -17.74
CA GLN A 778 -6.71 25.20 -18.73
C GLN A 778 -8.07 25.71 -18.26
N GLY A 779 -8.33 27.00 -18.49
CA GLY A 779 -9.60 27.65 -18.13
C GLY A 779 -9.68 29.07 -18.68
N SER A 780 -10.90 29.61 -18.72
CA SER A 780 -11.18 30.98 -19.13
C SER A 780 -10.48 31.99 -18.24
N ILE A 781 -9.92 33.05 -18.84
CA ILE A 781 -9.32 34.16 -18.10
C ILE A 781 -10.34 34.77 -17.12
N GLY A 782 -9.90 35.05 -15.89
CA GLY A 782 -10.72 35.53 -14.78
C GLY A 782 -11.31 34.43 -13.88
N GLN A 783 -11.37 33.16 -14.33
CA GLN A 783 -11.86 32.06 -13.49
C GLN A 783 -10.79 31.56 -12.52
N LYS A 784 -11.22 31.03 -11.36
CA LYS A 784 -10.34 30.28 -10.45
C LYS A 784 -10.28 28.81 -10.85
N SER A 785 -9.07 28.25 -10.83
CA SER A 785 -8.86 26.81 -11.00
C SER A 785 -9.29 26.06 -9.74
N ILE A 786 -10.03 24.96 -9.93
CA ILE A 786 -10.45 24.02 -8.88
C ILE A 786 -9.34 23.02 -8.47
N TYR A 787 -8.12 23.18 -8.99
CA TYR A 787 -7.01 22.26 -8.74
C TYR A 787 -6.55 22.32 -7.29
N ASN A 788 -6.41 21.15 -6.67
CA ASN A 788 -5.95 21.00 -5.30
C ASN A 788 -4.70 20.10 -5.25
N PRO A 789 -3.51 20.64 -4.93
CA PRO A 789 -2.29 19.84 -4.91
C PRO A 789 -2.19 18.86 -3.74
N ASN A 790 -2.98 19.04 -2.67
CA ASN A 790 -2.84 18.29 -1.42
C ASN A 790 -2.93 16.77 -1.57
N GLU A 791 -3.72 16.24 -2.49
CA GLU A 791 -3.77 14.79 -2.75
C GLU A 791 -2.49 14.29 -3.43
N GLN A 792 -1.94 15.08 -4.36
CA GLN A 792 -0.71 14.73 -5.05
C GLN A 792 0.52 14.85 -4.14
N ILE A 793 0.54 15.86 -3.26
CA ILE A 793 1.54 16.00 -2.19
C ILE A 793 1.49 14.76 -1.28
N LYS A 794 0.31 14.37 -0.78
CA LYS A 794 0.16 13.17 0.05
C LYS A 794 0.60 11.88 -0.64
N GLN A 795 0.38 11.73 -1.95
CA GLN A 795 0.90 10.60 -2.71
C GLN A 795 2.43 10.58 -2.74
N TYR A 796 3.08 11.73 -2.87
CA TYR A 796 4.55 11.81 -2.79
C TYR A 796 5.05 11.59 -1.35
N GLU A 797 4.36 12.09 -0.32
CA GLU A 797 4.69 11.81 1.08
C GLU A 797 4.62 10.30 1.40
N GLN A 798 3.60 9.60 0.88
CA GLN A 798 3.50 8.14 0.96
C GLN A 798 4.61 7.40 0.19
N GLN A 799 5.17 8.02 -0.85
CA GLN A 799 6.33 7.51 -1.60
C GLN A 799 7.67 7.87 -0.92
N GLY A 800 7.66 8.52 0.25
CA GLY A 800 8.86 8.85 1.02
C GLY A 800 9.38 10.28 0.80
N TYR A 801 8.66 11.17 0.12
CA TYR A 801 8.98 12.59 0.08
C TYR A 801 8.49 13.36 1.32
N GLN A 802 8.86 14.63 1.45
CA GLN A 802 8.32 15.61 2.38
C GLN A 802 8.12 16.94 1.65
N LEU A 803 7.00 17.62 1.90
CA LEU A 803 6.78 18.98 1.38
C LEU A 803 7.80 19.96 1.94
N VAL A 804 8.43 20.74 1.05
CA VAL A 804 9.37 21.83 1.38
C VAL A 804 8.67 23.18 1.22
N ASN A 805 7.97 23.39 0.10
CA ASN A 805 7.19 24.60 -0.17
C ASN A 805 6.05 24.30 -1.17
N ASP A 806 4.90 24.92 -0.96
CA ASP A 806 3.79 24.98 -1.93
C ASP A 806 3.49 26.46 -2.22
N ASP A 807 3.84 26.94 -3.42
CA ASP A 807 3.51 28.29 -3.85
C ASP A 807 2.12 28.41 -4.51
N TYR A 808 1.39 27.28 -4.63
CA TYR A 808 0.08 27.28 -5.27
C TYR A 808 -0.96 28.00 -4.41
N PRO A 809 -1.70 29.00 -4.94
CA PRO A 809 -2.67 29.77 -4.18
C PRO A 809 -3.72 28.90 -3.50
N GLN A 810 -3.78 28.99 -2.16
CA GLN A 810 -4.79 28.31 -1.35
C GLN A 810 -6.19 28.78 -1.76
N GLY A 811 -7.06 27.83 -2.11
CA GLY A 811 -8.37 28.11 -2.71
C GLY A 811 -8.32 28.50 -4.20
N GLY A 812 -7.31 28.03 -4.94
CA GLY A 812 -7.28 28.05 -6.41
C GLY A 812 -6.65 29.29 -7.03
N ALA A 813 -5.71 29.08 -7.96
CA ALA A 813 -5.12 30.13 -8.77
C ALA A 813 -6.11 30.66 -9.82
N THR A 814 -6.18 31.99 -9.98
CA THR A 814 -6.98 32.63 -11.03
C THR A 814 -6.23 32.57 -12.37
N PHE A 815 -6.88 32.08 -13.43
CA PHE A 815 -6.37 32.13 -14.79
C PHE A 815 -6.25 33.59 -15.25
N ILE A 816 -5.03 34.09 -15.47
CA ILE A 816 -4.76 35.41 -16.04
C ILE A 816 -4.17 35.31 -17.45
N ASN A 817 -4.06 36.43 -18.17
CA ASN A 817 -3.34 36.46 -19.44
C ASN A 817 -1.81 36.36 -19.20
N GLY A 818 -1.09 35.56 -19.98
CA GLY A 818 0.34 35.29 -19.82
C GLY A 818 0.68 33.96 -19.14
N VAL A 819 1.98 33.63 -19.07
CA VAL A 819 2.46 32.33 -18.56
C VAL A 819 2.38 32.29 -17.03
N GLN A 820 1.52 31.42 -16.49
CA GLN A 820 1.50 31.10 -15.06
C GLN A 820 2.21 29.77 -14.83
N THR A 821 3.23 29.80 -13.97
CA THR A 821 3.85 28.59 -13.41
C THR A 821 3.86 28.68 -11.90
N TYR A 822 3.44 27.60 -11.24
CA TYR A 822 3.52 27.37 -9.81
C TYR A 822 4.44 26.17 -9.56
N THR A 823 5.21 26.21 -8.49
CA THR A 823 6.25 25.25 -8.13
C THR A 823 6.05 24.69 -6.73
N ILE A 824 5.81 23.38 -6.67
CA ILE A 824 5.60 22.61 -5.44
C ILE A 824 6.87 21.81 -5.20
N HIS A 825 7.61 22.25 -4.19
CA HIS A 825 8.91 21.72 -3.84
C HIS A 825 8.77 20.62 -2.79
N LEU A 826 9.31 19.45 -3.11
CA LEU A 826 9.35 18.24 -2.31
C LEU A 826 10.82 17.83 -2.12
N ARG A 827 11.14 17.10 -1.06
CA ARG A 827 12.46 16.47 -0.89
C ARG A 827 12.32 15.00 -0.50
N GLU A 828 13.23 14.16 -0.96
CA GLU A 828 13.32 12.77 -0.54
C GLU A 828 13.67 12.72 0.96
N THR A 829 12.88 12.00 1.76
CA THR A 829 13.20 11.79 3.18
C THR A 829 14.19 10.65 3.34
N THR A 830 14.91 10.66 4.46
CA THR A 830 15.82 9.57 4.82
C THR A 830 15.51 9.04 6.21
N THR A 831 15.70 7.73 6.40
CA THR A 831 15.61 7.05 7.70
C THR A 831 17.01 6.59 8.09
N THR A 832 17.50 7.04 9.25
CA THR A 832 18.81 6.62 9.78
C THR A 832 18.64 5.51 10.82
N PHE A 833 19.12 4.33 10.47
CA PHE A 833 19.22 3.16 11.34
C PHE A 833 20.53 3.18 12.12
N THR A 834 20.44 2.82 13.39
CA THR A 834 21.57 2.68 14.32
C THR A 834 21.64 1.22 14.80
N PRO A 835 22.73 0.76 15.43
CA PRO A 835 22.79 -0.59 16.00
C PRO A 835 21.61 -0.96 16.93
N THR A 836 20.99 0.01 17.61
CA THR A 836 19.82 -0.20 18.49
C THR A 836 18.47 0.02 17.80
N THR A 837 18.46 0.55 16.57
CA THR A 837 17.26 0.74 15.73
C THR A 837 17.39 0.00 14.40
N ASN A 838 18.11 -1.13 14.42
CA ASN A 838 18.45 -1.87 13.23
C ASN A 838 17.27 -2.75 12.78
N PRO A 839 16.69 -2.57 11.58
CA PRO A 839 15.89 -3.63 10.97
C PRO A 839 16.81 -4.82 10.67
N ASP A 840 16.27 -6.04 10.75
CA ASP A 840 17.05 -7.24 10.47
C ASP A 840 17.75 -7.17 9.10
N HIS A 841 18.95 -7.75 9.05
CA HIS A 841 19.84 -7.87 7.88
C HIS A 841 20.74 -6.67 7.48
N LEU A 842 20.71 -5.49 8.13
CA LEU A 842 21.75 -4.46 7.88
C LEU A 842 22.98 -4.66 8.78
N GLN A 843 24.18 -4.65 8.19
CA GLN A 843 25.45 -4.75 8.93
C GLN A 843 25.85 -3.39 9.56
N LEU A 844 25.39 -3.13 10.78
CA LEU A 844 25.69 -1.90 11.54
C LEU A 844 26.73 -2.08 12.67
N THR A 845 27.07 -3.32 12.98
CA THR A 845 28.02 -3.72 14.02
C THR A 845 29.06 -4.68 13.45
N ASP A 846 30.30 -4.57 13.91
CA ASP A 846 31.37 -5.52 13.65
C ASP A 846 32.17 -5.73 14.94
N VAL A 847 32.60 -6.96 15.23
CA VAL A 847 33.17 -7.35 16.54
C VAL A 847 34.37 -8.25 16.32
N ILE A 848 35.53 -7.77 16.79
CA ILE A 848 36.80 -8.47 16.68
C ILE A 848 37.29 -8.85 18.08
N HIS A 849 37.79 -10.06 18.22
CA HIS A 849 38.36 -10.62 19.44
C HIS A 849 39.89 -10.63 19.34
N GLN A 850 40.55 -10.42 20.48
CA GLN A 850 41.92 -10.88 20.69
C GLN A 850 41.88 -12.02 21.72
N VAL A 851 42.52 -13.13 21.36
CA VAL A 851 42.69 -14.33 22.21
C VAL A 851 44.17 -14.53 22.49
N ILE A 852 44.55 -14.60 23.76
CA ILE A 852 45.91 -14.84 24.21
C ILE A 852 45.96 -16.17 24.93
N HIS A 853 46.63 -17.15 24.33
CA HIS A 853 46.91 -18.45 24.91
C HIS A 853 48.17 -18.39 25.78
N TYR A 854 48.13 -19.07 26.93
CA TYR A 854 49.28 -19.23 27.81
C TYR A 854 49.60 -20.72 27.93
N GLN A 855 50.74 -21.16 27.39
CA GLN A 855 51.07 -22.58 27.21
C GLN A 855 52.50 -22.90 27.67
N TYR A 856 52.78 -24.15 28.00
CA TYR A 856 54.15 -24.65 28.12
C TYR A 856 54.69 -25.08 26.73
N GLU A 857 55.98 -25.35 26.63
CA GLU A 857 56.66 -25.73 25.37
C GLU A 857 56.10 -27.01 24.72
N ASN A 858 55.39 -27.84 25.49
CA ASN A 858 54.68 -29.04 25.01
C ASN A 858 53.23 -28.77 24.56
N GLY A 859 52.79 -27.51 24.50
CA GLY A 859 51.44 -27.12 24.07
C GLY A 859 50.34 -27.26 25.13
N HIS A 860 50.62 -27.83 26.30
CA HIS A 860 49.65 -27.85 27.40
C HIS A 860 49.46 -26.44 27.99
N LYS A 861 48.22 -26.11 28.41
CA LYS A 861 47.90 -24.80 28.99
C LYS A 861 48.64 -24.58 30.31
N ALA A 862 49.35 -23.46 30.40
CA ALA A 862 50.02 -22.95 31.58
C ALA A 862 49.13 -21.97 32.38
N PHE A 863 48.19 -21.31 31.72
CA PHE A 863 47.17 -20.48 32.35
C PHE A 863 45.86 -20.49 31.52
N ALA A 864 44.78 -19.93 32.06
CA ALA A 864 43.53 -19.76 31.32
C ALA A 864 43.68 -18.66 30.25
N ASP A 865 43.13 -18.88 29.05
CA ASP A 865 43.26 -17.94 27.94
C ASP A 865 42.62 -16.59 28.26
N LYS A 866 43.23 -15.48 27.82
CA LYS A 866 42.62 -14.15 27.93
C LYS A 866 41.94 -13.78 26.63
N VAL A 867 40.63 -13.52 26.69
CA VAL A 867 39.86 -12.89 25.60
C VAL A 867 39.61 -11.42 25.92
N THR A 868 39.71 -10.57 24.90
CA THR A 868 39.29 -9.15 24.89
C THR A 868 38.62 -8.82 23.57
N THR A 869 37.70 -7.84 23.54
CA THR A 869 36.88 -7.52 22.36
C THR A 869 36.94 -6.05 22.00
N ILE A 870 36.91 -5.75 20.70
CA ILE A 870 36.70 -4.42 20.14
C ILE A 870 35.43 -4.46 19.29
N THR A 871 34.51 -3.53 19.53
CA THR A 871 33.27 -3.38 18.76
C THR A 871 33.32 -2.11 17.94
N PHE A 872 33.06 -2.25 16.65
CA PHE A 872 32.88 -1.16 15.71
C PHE A 872 31.39 -0.96 15.42
N THR A 873 30.98 0.30 15.26
CA THR A 873 29.59 0.66 14.98
C THR A 873 29.50 1.64 13.81
N ARG A 874 28.42 1.57 13.02
CA ARG A 874 28.08 2.57 12.00
C ARG A 874 26.57 2.74 11.92
N THR A 875 26.13 3.85 11.35
CA THR A 875 24.71 4.06 11.00
C THR A 875 24.47 3.78 9.52
N ALA A 876 23.26 3.39 9.16
CA ALA A 876 22.83 3.33 7.76
C ALA A 876 21.71 4.32 7.51
N THR A 877 21.91 5.24 6.58
CA THR A 877 20.89 6.20 6.14
C THR A 877 20.27 5.67 4.85
N LYS A 878 19.04 5.16 4.95
CA LYS A 878 18.22 4.74 3.80
C LYS A 878 17.46 5.93 3.25
N ASN A 879 17.52 6.13 1.94
CA ASN A 879 16.63 7.01 1.21
C ASN A 879 15.26 6.33 1.08
N ASN A 880 14.20 7.01 1.52
CA ASN A 880 12.86 6.42 1.59
C ASN A 880 12.16 6.34 0.23
N VAL A 881 12.62 7.13 -0.76
CA VAL A 881 12.09 7.16 -2.13
C VAL A 881 12.81 6.15 -3.02
N THR A 882 14.14 6.24 -3.12
CA THR A 882 14.94 5.38 -4.00
C THR A 882 15.22 4.01 -3.39
N GLY A 883 14.96 3.82 -2.10
CA GLY A 883 15.32 2.64 -1.33
C GLY A 883 16.83 2.49 -1.07
N GLN A 884 17.68 3.35 -1.65
CA GLN A 884 19.13 3.26 -1.57
C GLN A 884 19.62 3.41 -0.13
N VAL A 885 20.45 2.45 0.32
CA VAL A 885 21.08 2.49 1.65
C VAL A 885 22.50 3.03 1.51
N THR A 886 22.80 4.08 2.26
CA THR A 886 24.15 4.62 2.44
C THR A 886 24.64 4.33 3.86
N TYR A 887 25.93 4.09 4.04
CA TYR A 887 26.51 3.77 5.35
C TYR A 887 27.44 4.88 5.82
N SER A 888 27.41 5.20 7.11
CA SER A 888 28.44 6.06 7.71
C SER A 888 29.79 5.35 7.74
N ASN A 889 30.85 6.14 7.94
CA ASN A 889 32.12 5.58 8.39
C ASN A 889 31.92 4.80 9.70
N TRP A 890 32.70 3.73 9.87
CA TRP A 890 32.77 2.99 11.12
C TRP A 890 33.40 3.83 12.23
N THR A 891 32.86 3.71 13.43
CA THR A 891 33.28 4.40 14.64
C THR A 891 33.59 3.38 15.73
N PRO A 892 34.82 3.37 16.28
CA PRO A 892 36.01 4.08 15.78
C PRO A 892 36.46 3.54 14.39
N VAL A 893 37.24 4.31 13.62
CA VAL A 893 37.73 3.87 12.29
C VAL A 893 38.74 2.72 12.40
N LYS A 894 39.47 2.69 13.51
CA LYS A 894 40.39 1.64 13.95
C LYS A 894 40.52 1.72 15.47
N ALA A 895 40.85 0.61 16.13
CA ALA A 895 41.12 0.59 17.57
C ALA A 895 42.22 -0.43 17.90
N THR A 896 42.86 -0.27 19.05
CA THR A 896 44.05 -1.04 19.42
C THR A 896 43.78 -1.83 20.69
N PHE A 897 43.98 -3.16 20.63
CA PHE A 897 44.05 -4.00 21.81
C PHE A 897 45.27 -3.58 22.65
N ALA A 898 45.04 -3.23 23.91
CA ALA A 898 46.11 -2.88 24.83
C ALA A 898 46.94 -4.13 25.20
N PRO A 899 48.25 -3.99 25.47
CA PRO A 899 49.07 -5.10 25.94
C PRO A 899 48.50 -5.71 27.23
N VAL A 900 48.42 -7.04 27.28
CA VAL A 900 47.98 -7.79 28.46
C VAL A 900 49.20 -8.45 29.09
N ALA A 901 49.48 -8.13 30.35
CA ALA A 901 50.60 -8.72 31.09
C ALA A 901 50.48 -10.25 31.22
N SER A 902 51.62 -10.94 31.14
CA SER A 902 51.71 -12.39 31.29
C SER A 902 51.61 -12.80 32.77
N PRO A 903 50.76 -13.78 33.13
CA PRO A 903 50.70 -14.34 34.49
C PRO A 903 52.07 -14.83 35.00
N VAL A 904 52.43 -14.48 36.24
CA VAL A 904 53.69 -14.91 36.84
C VAL A 904 53.58 -16.36 37.33
N ILE A 905 54.25 -17.29 36.64
CA ILE A 905 54.31 -18.71 36.98
C ILE A 905 55.65 -19.02 37.67
N ALA A 906 55.62 -19.63 38.85
CA ALA A 906 56.82 -19.79 39.67
C ALA A 906 57.77 -20.88 39.13
N GLY A 907 58.96 -20.49 38.68
CA GLY A 907 59.97 -21.40 38.12
C GLY A 907 59.94 -21.51 36.59
N TYR A 908 59.18 -20.62 35.93
CA TYR A 908 59.07 -20.53 34.48
C TYR A 908 59.10 -19.07 34.03
N THR A 909 59.83 -18.79 32.96
CA THR A 909 59.90 -17.48 32.32
C THR A 909 59.03 -17.48 31.05
N PRO A 910 58.07 -16.54 30.89
CA PRO A 910 57.29 -16.43 29.67
C PRO A 910 58.09 -15.82 28.51
N SER A 911 57.85 -16.30 27.30
CA SER A 911 58.47 -15.84 26.05
C SER A 911 58.23 -14.35 25.75
N ALA A 912 57.16 -13.78 26.33
CA ALA A 912 56.92 -12.34 26.38
C ALA A 912 56.29 -11.96 27.72
N GLN A 913 56.71 -10.84 28.30
CA GLN A 913 56.15 -10.32 29.59
C GLN A 913 54.73 -9.75 29.44
N GLN A 914 54.28 -9.51 28.21
CA GLN A 914 52.93 -9.09 27.85
C GLN A 914 52.63 -9.45 26.40
N SER A 915 51.36 -9.52 26.01
CA SER A 915 50.96 -9.62 24.60
C SER A 915 51.38 -8.38 23.81
N THR A 916 51.54 -8.54 22.50
CA THR A 916 51.81 -7.41 21.60
C THR A 916 50.52 -6.62 21.32
N PRO A 917 50.56 -5.28 21.31
CA PRO A 917 49.38 -4.47 21.00
C PRO A 917 49.05 -4.60 19.52
N VAL A 918 47.78 -4.91 19.20
CA VAL A 918 47.33 -5.10 17.82
C VAL A 918 46.27 -4.06 17.49
N THR A 919 46.49 -3.29 16.42
CA THR A 919 45.51 -2.34 15.90
C THR A 919 44.69 -3.02 14.81
N VAL A 920 43.38 -3.08 15.02
CA VAL A 920 42.42 -3.66 14.09
C VAL A 920 41.48 -2.57 13.55
N LYS A 921 40.90 -2.83 12.39
CA LYS A 921 39.83 -2.07 11.75
C LYS A 921 38.66 -3.02 11.44
N PRO A 922 37.46 -2.51 11.12
CA PRO A 922 36.35 -3.36 10.66
C PRO A 922 36.74 -4.25 9.48
N GLY A 923 36.32 -5.52 9.53
CA GLY A 923 36.62 -6.56 8.54
C GLY A 923 38.01 -7.21 8.65
N ASP A 924 38.80 -6.92 9.69
CA ASP A 924 39.95 -7.76 10.06
C ASP A 924 39.47 -9.04 10.78
N ASN A 925 40.26 -10.12 10.72
CA ASN A 925 39.96 -11.35 11.47
C ASN A 925 40.36 -11.23 12.95
N ASP A 926 39.79 -12.09 13.81
CA ASP A 926 40.20 -12.26 15.21
C ASP A 926 41.72 -12.48 15.35
N ASN A 927 42.32 -11.83 16.36
CA ASN A 927 43.75 -11.91 16.62
C ASN A 927 44.08 -12.98 17.66
N VAL A 928 44.87 -13.99 17.28
CA VAL A 928 45.36 -15.02 18.21
C VAL A 928 46.85 -14.80 18.49
N GLN A 929 47.25 -14.83 19.77
CA GLN A 929 48.63 -14.83 20.23
C GLN A 929 48.88 -15.99 21.22
N THR A 930 50.09 -16.53 21.24
CA THR A 930 50.48 -17.57 22.21
C THR A 930 51.76 -17.15 22.93
N ILE A 931 51.72 -17.20 24.26
CA ILE A 931 52.85 -16.94 25.15
C ILE A 931 53.27 -18.26 25.78
N ILE A 932 54.54 -18.63 25.57
CA ILE A 932 55.10 -19.93 25.94
C ILE A 932 55.94 -19.78 27.21
N TYR A 933 55.79 -20.68 28.17
CA TYR A 933 56.50 -20.67 29.44
C TYR A 933 57.62 -21.72 29.44
N THR A 934 58.87 -21.25 29.37
CA THR A 934 60.10 -22.05 29.42
C THR A 934 60.55 -22.21 30.89
N PRO A 935 60.96 -23.41 31.35
CA PRO A 935 61.42 -23.61 32.72
C PRO A 935 62.76 -22.90 33.00
N ASP A 936 62.88 -22.29 34.18
CA ASP A 936 64.10 -21.58 34.60
C ASP A 936 65.28 -22.56 34.75
N GLN A 937 66.49 -22.14 34.35
CA GLN A 937 67.71 -22.95 34.45
C GLN A 937 68.43 -22.76 35.80
N SER A 938 69.06 -23.82 36.33
CA SER A 938 69.75 -23.81 37.63
C SER A 938 71.00 -24.71 37.62
N THR A 939 71.83 -24.63 38.67
CA THR A 939 73.10 -25.37 38.78
C THR A 939 73.19 -26.29 39.99
N VAL A 940 73.91 -27.40 39.83
CA VAL A 940 74.29 -28.31 40.90
C VAL A 940 75.78 -28.61 40.83
N THR A 941 76.48 -28.50 41.97
CA THR A 941 77.93 -28.69 42.08
C THR A 941 78.27 -29.87 43.00
N ILE A 942 79.18 -30.75 42.59
CA ILE A 942 79.65 -31.89 43.39
C ILE A 942 81.16 -31.76 43.59
N THR A 943 81.64 -31.87 44.83
CA THR A 943 83.06 -31.68 45.18
C THR A 943 83.62 -32.89 45.94
N TYR A 944 84.68 -33.49 45.39
CA TYR A 944 85.46 -34.56 46.01
C TYR A 944 86.63 -33.98 46.80
N ILE A 945 86.85 -34.48 48.00
CA ILE A 945 87.84 -33.94 48.96
C ILE A 945 88.66 -35.12 49.52
N ASP A 946 89.99 -35.02 49.43
CA ASP A 946 90.88 -35.90 50.18
C ASP A 946 90.87 -35.47 51.65
N GLN A 947 90.34 -36.32 52.51
CA GLN A 947 90.25 -36.09 53.95
C GLN A 947 91.60 -36.28 54.65
N THR A 948 92.57 -36.90 53.99
CA THR A 948 93.95 -37.08 54.48
C THR A 948 94.77 -35.80 54.37
N THR A 949 94.60 -35.03 53.29
CA THR A 949 95.35 -33.76 53.06
C THR A 949 94.50 -32.49 53.07
N GLY A 950 93.17 -32.61 53.17
CA GLY A 950 92.23 -31.49 53.14
C GLY A 950 92.03 -30.84 51.76
N LYS A 951 92.57 -31.43 50.69
CA LYS A 951 92.54 -30.87 49.34
C LYS A 951 91.31 -31.31 48.56
N THR A 952 90.74 -30.40 47.77
CA THR A 952 89.78 -30.77 46.72
C THR A 952 90.49 -31.63 45.67
N LEU A 953 90.00 -32.84 45.45
CA LEU A 953 90.45 -33.76 44.40
C LEU A 953 89.83 -33.41 43.04
N ARG A 954 88.54 -33.04 43.04
CA ARG A 954 87.75 -32.74 41.84
C ARG A 954 86.52 -31.92 42.21
N THR A 955 86.08 -31.03 41.32
CA THR A 955 84.74 -30.42 41.38
C THR A 955 84.08 -30.53 40.01
N ASP A 956 82.88 -31.09 39.96
CA ASP A 956 82.00 -31.08 38.79
C ASP A 956 80.88 -30.07 39.01
N THR A 957 80.37 -29.44 37.96
CA THR A 957 79.18 -28.58 38.02
C THR A 957 78.33 -28.81 36.78
N LEU A 958 77.04 -29.02 37.00
CA LEU A 958 76.04 -29.28 35.97
C LEU A 958 75.01 -28.15 35.96
N THR A 959 74.48 -27.87 34.78
CA THR A 959 73.33 -26.98 34.52
C THR A 959 72.15 -27.81 34.04
N GLY A 960 70.93 -27.45 34.43
CA GLY A 960 69.72 -28.07 33.90
C GLY A 960 68.43 -27.38 34.36
N SER A 961 67.31 -27.87 33.84
CA SER A 961 66.01 -27.20 33.93
C SER A 961 65.37 -27.42 35.29
N TYR A 962 64.62 -26.43 35.80
CA TYR A 962 63.92 -26.55 37.09
C TYR A 962 63.07 -27.84 37.16
N ARG A 963 63.33 -28.66 38.19
CA ARG A 963 62.78 -30.01 38.46
C ARG A 963 63.29 -31.17 37.58
N GLU A 964 64.20 -30.93 36.65
CA GLU A 964 64.90 -31.98 35.91
C GLU A 964 65.87 -32.75 36.84
N HIS A 965 66.09 -34.04 36.59
CA HIS A 965 67.08 -34.83 37.33
C HIS A 965 68.50 -34.46 36.91
N VAL A 966 69.41 -34.36 37.88
CA VAL A 966 70.84 -34.13 37.63
C VAL A 966 71.44 -35.44 37.10
N PRO A 967 71.94 -35.49 35.84
CA PRO A 967 72.43 -36.73 35.22
C PRO A 967 73.86 -37.05 35.68
N TYR A 968 74.02 -37.36 36.96
CA TYR A 968 75.33 -37.49 37.61
C TYR A 968 75.35 -38.65 38.61
N ASP A 969 76.24 -39.62 38.36
CA ASP A 969 76.53 -40.73 39.27
C ASP A 969 77.97 -40.61 39.80
N PRO A 970 78.19 -40.41 41.12
CA PRO A 970 79.52 -40.35 41.68
C PRO A 970 80.22 -41.72 41.81
N GLN A 971 79.50 -42.85 41.73
CA GLN A 971 80.05 -44.17 42.09
C GLN A 971 81.21 -44.58 41.18
N THR A 972 81.14 -44.30 39.88
CA THR A 972 82.23 -44.57 38.94
C THR A 972 83.49 -43.73 39.22
N ILE A 973 83.33 -42.52 39.75
CA ILE A 973 84.44 -41.62 40.10
C ILE A 973 85.04 -42.03 41.45
N ILE A 974 84.21 -42.38 42.43
CA ILE A 974 84.64 -42.96 43.72
C ILE A 974 85.48 -44.22 43.45
N ALA A 975 84.95 -45.20 42.72
CA ALA A 975 85.63 -46.45 42.41
C ALA A 975 86.93 -46.25 41.60
N ASN A 976 87.06 -45.16 40.84
CA ASN A 976 88.32 -44.79 40.19
C ASN A 976 89.36 -44.34 41.22
N TYR A 977 89.01 -43.43 42.14
CA TYR A 977 89.91 -43.04 43.22
C TYR A 977 90.28 -44.22 44.12
N GLU A 978 89.34 -45.13 44.40
CA GLU A 978 89.61 -46.32 45.22
C GLU A 978 90.60 -47.30 44.55
N LYS A 979 90.59 -47.43 43.22
CA LYS A 979 91.66 -48.14 42.49
C LYS A 979 93.03 -47.48 42.66
N HIS A 980 93.10 -46.17 42.66
CA HIS A 980 94.33 -45.40 42.86
C HIS A 980 94.68 -45.20 44.36
N GLY A 981 94.34 -46.19 45.19
CA GLY A 981 94.77 -46.27 46.59
C GLY A 981 93.95 -45.46 47.59
N TYR A 982 92.82 -44.84 47.20
CA TYR A 982 91.91 -44.19 48.14
C TYR A 982 90.85 -45.17 48.72
N GLN A 983 90.04 -44.70 49.67
CA GLN A 983 88.89 -45.36 50.27
C GLN A 983 87.83 -44.29 50.59
N LEU A 984 86.57 -44.54 50.26
CA LEU A 984 85.44 -43.64 50.59
C LEU A 984 85.25 -43.51 52.11
N VAL A 985 84.93 -42.29 52.57
CA VAL A 985 84.60 -42.00 53.99
C VAL A 985 83.13 -41.59 54.15
N ASN A 986 82.65 -40.60 53.39
CA ASN A 986 81.22 -40.29 53.27
C ASN A 986 80.89 -39.59 51.93
N SER A 987 79.60 -39.52 51.62
CA SER A 987 79.03 -38.75 50.51
C SER A 987 77.74 -38.09 50.97
N ASP A 988 77.63 -36.78 50.74
CA ASP A 988 76.41 -35.99 51.00
C ASP A 988 75.50 -35.96 49.75
N TYR A 989 75.87 -36.63 48.65
CA TYR A 989 75.09 -36.69 47.42
C TYR A 989 73.88 -37.64 47.57
N PRO A 990 72.64 -37.26 47.17
CA PRO A 990 71.46 -38.06 47.46
C PRO A 990 71.44 -39.43 46.75
N ALA A 991 71.09 -40.50 47.48
CA ALA A 991 71.08 -41.86 46.96
C ALA A 991 70.02 -42.15 45.87
N GLN A 992 69.07 -41.24 45.62
CA GLN A 992 68.11 -41.29 44.51
C GLN A 992 68.45 -40.26 43.40
N GLY A 993 69.65 -39.70 43.43
CA GLY A 993 70.06 -38.57 42.57
C GLY A 993 69.50 -37.23 43.05
N ALA A 994 70.08 -36.14 42.55
CA ALA A 994 69.59 -34.78 42.78
C ALA A 994 68.62 -34.33 41.67
N VAL A 995 67.87 -33.26 41.92
CA VAL A 995 67.09 -32.51 40.91
C VAL A 995 67.46 -31.04 40.96
N PHE A 996 67.35 -30.32 39.84
CA PHE A 996 67.68 -28.90 39.76
C PHE A 996 66.64 -28.04 40.49
N GLY A 997 67.03 -27.48 41.64
CA GLY A 997 66.18 -26.64 42.49
C GLY A 997 66.18 -25.15 42.10
N LYS A 998 65.29 -24.35 42.71
CA LYS A 998 65.12 -22.90 42.45
C LYS A 998 66.34 -22.02 42.81
N LYS A 999 67.40 -22.60 43.39
CA LYS A 999 68.69 -21.96 43.67
C LYS A 999 69.82 -22.97 43.44
N PRO A 1000 71.04 -22.52 43.14
CA PRO A 1000 72.21 -23.39 43.09
C PRO A 1000 72.36 -24.24 44.35
N THR A 1001 72.70 -25.52 44.18
CA THR A 1001 72.85 -26.49 45.28
C THR A 1001 74.18 -27.23 45.17
N SER A 1002 74.76 -27.66 46.30
CA SER A 1002 76.08 -28.30 46.32
C SER A 1002 76.19 -29.48 47.28
N TYR A 1003 76.95 -30.49 46.86
CA TYR A 1003 77.16 -31.77 47.57
C TYR A 1003 78.66 -32.09 47.67
N ARG A 1004 79.06 -32.87 48.69
CA ARG A 1004 80.47 -33.21 48.95
C ARG A 1004 80.70 -34.70 49.16
N ILE A 1005 81.90 -35.17 48.83
CA ILE A 1005 82.31 -36.58 48.87
C ILE A 1005 83.76 -36.65 49.39
N TYR A 1006 84.07 -37.56 50.31
CA TYR A 1006 85.34 -37.57 51.08
C TYR A 1006 86.09 -38.92 50.98
N LEU A 1007 87.43 -38.89 50.83
CA LEU A 1007 88.30 -40.05 50.47
C LEU A 1007 89.66 -40.08 51.25
N LYS A 1008 90.35 -41.24 51.40
CA LYS A 1008 91.66 -41.41 52.13
C LYS A 1008 92.56 -42.62 51.71
N HIS A 1009 93.89 -42.66 51.99
CA HIS A 1009 94.92 -43.60 51.39
C HIS A 1009 95.15 -45.04 52.00
N HIS A 1010 95.97 -45.92 51.33
CA HIS A 1010 96.25 -47.38 51.64
C HIS A 1010 97.64 -47.92 51.09
N ILE A 1011 98.30 -49.03 51.61
CA ILE A 1011 99.76 -49.41 51.36
C ILE A 1011 100.18 -50.93 51.55
N VAL A 1012 101.03 -51.60 50.68
CA VAL A 1012 101.89 -52.85 50.90
C VAL A 1012 103.12 -53.00 49.88
N ILE A 1013 104.00 -54.05 49.89
CA ILE A 1013 105.42 -54.09 49.33
C ILE A 1013 105.99 -55.47 48.73
N ASP A 1014 106.75 -55.40 47.59
CA ASP A 1014 107.98 -56.09 46.98
C ASP A 1014 108.44 -57.60 47.02
N THR A 1015 109.08 -58.13 45.93
CA THR A 1015 110.45 -58.82 45.82
C THR A 1015 110.80 -59.51 44.44
N VAL A 1016 112.03 -60.04 44.23
CA VAL A 1016 112.83 -60.19 42.95
C VAL A 1016 113.45 -61.61 42.68
N ASP A 1017 113.91 -61.97 41.44
CA ASP A 1017 115.28 -62.52 41.06
C ASP A 1017 115.43 -63.32 39.70
N HIS A 1018 116.68 -63.40 39.15
CA HIS A 1018 117.25 -64.12 37.95
C HIS A 1018 116.79 -63.71 36.52
N ASP A 1019 117.58 -63.50 35.44
CA ASP A 1019 118.96 -63.82 34.90
C ASP A 1019 118.92 -64.83 33.68
N PRO A 1020 119.99 -65.21 32.92
CA PRO A 1020 120.11 -64.82 31.50
C PRO A 1020 120.29 -65.99 30.49
N ASP A 1021 120.99 -65.73 29.37
CA ASP A 1021 121.54 -66.62 28.33
C ASP A 1021 120.71 -67.07 27.09
N HIS A 1022 121.23 -66.66 25.92
CA HIS A 1022 121.44 -67.39 24.65
C HIS A 1022 120.32 -68.17 23.88
N LEU A 1023 120.24 -67.82 22.57
CA LEU A 1023 119.63 -68.54 21.43
C LEU A 1023 118.07 -68.63 21.42
N ASP A 1024 117.38 -68.60 20.26
CA ASP A 1024 117.84 -68.88 18.89
C ASP A 1024 117.10 -68.11 17.75
N ASN A 1025 117.85 -67.83 16.67
CA ASN A 1025 117.53 -67.69 15.23
C ASN A 1025 116.24 -67.04 14.61
N LEU A 1026 116.47 -66.45 13.40
CA LEU A 1026 115.57 -65.94 12.33
C LEU A 1026 115.12 -64.44 12.42
N THR A 1027 115.71 -63.40 11.80
CA THR A 1027 116.41 -63.14 10.48
C THR A 1027 115.48 -63.04 9.24
N HIS A 1028 115.77 -62.35 8.11
CA HIS A 1028 116.97 -61.67 7.53
C HIS A 1028 116.58 -60.65 6.40
N VAL A 1029 117.50 -60.13 5.56
CA VAL A 1029 118.18 -58.81 5.71
C VAL A 1029 118.70 -58.23 4.36
N VAL A 1030 119.34 -57.04 4.41
CA VAL A 1030 119.86 -56.17 3.32
C VAL A 1030 121.23 -56.58 2.71
N LYS A 1031 121.62 -56.07 1.52
CA LYS A 1031 123.01 -56.06 0.98
C LYS A 1031 123.31 -54.84 0.06
N ARG A 1032 124.58 -54.61 -0.31
CA ARG A 1032 125.12 -53.43 -1.06
C ARG A 1032 126.55 -53.68 -1.57
N THR A 1033 127.25 -53.00 -2.51
CA THR A 1033 127.10 -52.13 -3.74
C THR A 1033 128.48 -51.45 -3.98
N ILE A 1034 128.74 -50.82 -5.14
CA ILE A 1034 129.89 -49.94 -5.53
C ILE A 1034 131.17 -50.65 -6.00
N HIS A 1035 131.87 -50.17 -7.05
CA HIS A 1035 131.40 -49.56 -8.30
C HIS A 1035 132.53 -49.46 -9.32
N TYR A 1036 132.15 -49.78 -10.55
CA TYR A 1036 132.95 -49.68 -11.76
C TYR A 1036 132.17 -48.75 -12.73
N GLN A 1037 132.82 -47.73 -13.31
CA GLN A 1037 132.22 -46.56 -13.97
C GLN A 1037 133.26 -45.72 -14.77
N TYR A 1038 132.85 -45.05 -15.86
CA TYR A 1038 133.59 -43.95 -16.54
C TYR A 1038 133.37 -42.57 -15.84
N GLU A 1039 134.10 -41.47 -16.08
CA GLU A 1039 135.15 -41.16 -17.07
C GLU A 1039 136.32 -40.34 -16.44
N ASP A 1040 137.11 -40.82 -15.47
CA ASP A 1040 136.92 -41.96 -14.55
C ASP A 1040 137.81 -41.82 -13.30
N GLY A 1041 137.26 -42.24 -12.16
CA GLY A 1041 138.03 -42.65 -10.98
C GLY A 1041 137.86 -44.14 -10.67
N ARG A 1042 137.38 -44.92 -11.65
CA ARG A 1042 136.79 -46.27 -11.53
C ARG A 1042 137.02 -47.05 -12.84
N GLN A 1043 136.80 -48.37 -12.84
CA GLN A 1043 137.06 -49.31 -13.98
C GLN A 1043 135.75 -49.66 -14.71
N ALA A 1044 135.73 -50.28 -15.90
CA ALA A 1044 134.48 -50.79 -16.49
C ALA A 1044 134.15 -52.24 -16.02
N GLU A 1045 133.04 -52.40 -15.28
CA GLU A 1045 132.32 -53.66 -14.91
C GLU A 1045 133.10 -54.79 -14.16
N PRO A 1046 132.41 -55.76 -13.51
CA PRO A 1046 131.09 -55.75 -12.84
C PRO A 1046 131.10 -56.25 -11.36
N ASP A 1047 130.04 -56.00 -10.56
CA ASP A 1047 129.62 -56.80 -9.36
C ASP A 1047 128.22 -56.38 -8.78
N VAL A 1048 127.57 -57.16 -7.87
CA VAL A 1048 126.09 -57.44 -7.91
C VAL A 1048 125.21 -57.36 -6.58
N VAL A 1049 124.07 -56.60 -6.59
CA VAL A 1049 122.66 -56.78 -5.99
C VAL A 1049 122.34 -56.80 -4.41
N GLU A 1050 121.05 -56.70 -3.97
CA GLU A 1050 120.44 -56.13 -2.68
C GLU A 1050 119.95 -57.10 -1.50
N ILE A 1051 118.88 -57.00 -0.62
CA ILE A 1051 117.47 -56.44 -0.60
C ILE A 1051 116.95 -55.79 0.79
N VAL A 1052 115.74 -56.06 1.39
CA VAL A 1052 115.01 -55.13 2.36
C VAL A 1052 114.04 -55.71 3.50
N LYS A 1053 113.98 -55.09 4.75
CA LYS A 1053 112.92 -55.03 5.90
C LYS A 1053 113.40 -55.27 7.40
N PHE A 1054 112.78 -54.95 8.62
CA PHE A 1054 111.69 -54.03 9.17
C PHE A 1054 111.71 -53.57 10.72
N VAL A 1055 110.75 -53.88 11.67
CA VAL A 1055 110.35 -53.10 12.96
C VAL A 1055 109.89 -53.99 14.20
N ARG A 1056 109.45 -53.68 15.49
CA ARG A 1056 108.93 -52.57 16.43
C ARG A 1056 108.91 -53.07 17.97
N SER A 1057 108.40 -52.54 19.14
CA SER A 1057 107.88 -51.28 19.87
C SER A 1057 107.44 -51.56 21.39
N ALA A 1058 107.38 -50.62 22.39
CA ALA A 1058 107.01 -50.84 23.85
C ALA A 1058 106.35 -49.63 24.70
N GLN A 1059 106.07 -49.74 26.05
CA GLN A 1059 105.38 -48.73 26.97
C GLN A 1059 105.64 -48.81 28.55
N VAL A 1060 104.99 -47.96 29.43
CA VAL A 1060 105.17 -47.68 30.93
C VAL A 1060 103.90 -46.91 31.55
N ASP A 1061 103.52 -46.52 32.82
CA ASP A 1061 103.90 -46.55 34.31
C ASP A 1061 102.68 -46.03 35.26
N GLU A 1062 102.66 -46.06 36.63
CA GLU A 1062 101.53 -45.61 37.55
C GLU A 1062 101.78 -44.89 38.96
N VAL A 1063 100.76 -44.12 39.41
CA VAL A 1063 100.53 -43.35 40.70
C VAL A 1063 101.57 -42.30 41.15
N THR A 1064 102.74 -42.68 41.66
CA THR A 1064 103.76 -41.68 42.08
C THR A 1064 104.73 -41.28 40.96
N HIS A 1065 104.67 -41.98 39.82
CA HIS A 1065 105.22 -41.59 38.53
C HIS A 1065 106.66 -41.02 38.55
N GLN A 1066 107.66 -41.86 38.79
CA GLN A 1066 109.05 -41.54 38.45
C GLN A 1066 109.51 -42.33 37.23
N VAL A 1067 109.69 -41.61 36.12
CA VAL A 1067 110.20 -42.12 34.84
C VAL A 1067 111.60 -41.54 34.61
N ILE A 1068 112.57 -42.40 34.29
CA ILE A 1068 113.90 -41.99 33.81
C ILE A 1068 114.24 -42.80 32.56
N TYR A 1069 114.74 -42.11 31.54
CA TYR A 1069 114.94 -42.64 30.19
C TYR A 1069 116.35 -43.19 29.95
N GLY A 1070 116.43 -44.15 29.02
CA GLY A 1070 117.48 -44.21 27.99
C GLY A 1070 116.82 -43.99 26.64
#